data_AF-A0A3R7F505-F1
#
_entry.id   AF-A0A3R7F505-F1
#
_cell.length_a   1.000
_cell.length_b   1.000
_cell.length_c   1.000
_cell.angle_alpha   90.00
_cell.angle_beta   90.00
_cell.angle_gamma   90.00
#
_symmetry.space_group_name_H-M   'P 1'
#
loop_
_entity.id
_entity.type
_entity.pdbx_description
1 polymer ?
#
loop_
_entity_poly.entity_id
_entity_poly.type
_entity_poly.pdbx_seq_one_letter_code
_entity_poly.pdbx_strand_id
1 'polypeptide(L)'
;MLDIPKLAVAHLPECSERAPRNEERGADFDSQSHNQLFRGHTRMLQMTDTTRKIWAGVMAYRTLVFIVIYPVILVAVPLLNPGEPGRAAYILLLMAGYWLTEVIPIYVTALFPVFLAPVLGLIPSSKICPAYMKDTVMLFVGGLFVACTIEHRNLHRRIALSVLKVVGSDPKMLMLGVMLPTWFLSMWMSNTATTAMMITIVEAVIISMDAIEVAIRELNETRFVRSLSECLDSQRDSEVTEPRDKLPVASVGNQALAVEHAPSPIDSKIDPESLDQEPIRYVNLRGFNTGLSLAVCYASTCGGLATVTGTGPNAIFFGQVNSRYGEMTGLNFGSWMAFALPISILTLLVTWIVLTMIYIGPKAFCLCKLDKDQALLVRKVMHREYKKLGGFTYAEGSCCVLFALITSLWVTRNIGDFGWSKFFKSEKNPTQIYVSDSQPAMLIALLAMTLPAVSPIELWRLQYKRLSNSAAHKEERESQKTAELKNESLLPWHVVQKQVPWGIIFVLGGGFALSDVCQHSGLSDVIGRYLMEHVNGLPVVGLVAVFSILGAFFTELTSNAATISILLPILFSLSESMRIHPFLLTLPTTIATSFAFCLPAATPPNSIVFGRGRVRVKDMIKSGLFLNFAGCLITLTATITYAVPLFQMDTLPQWAVNITSTQPV
;
A
#
# COMPACT_ATOMS: atom_id res chain seq x y z
N MET A 1 8.82 39.45 20.81
CA MET A 1 10.06 38.87 21.35
C MET A 1 10.02 37.37 21.11
N LEU A 2 10.69 36.94 20.04
CA LEU A 2 11.42 35.67 19.87
C LEU A 2 11.83 35.59 18.40
N ASP A 3 13.14 35.74 18.21
CA ASP A 3 13.84 35.82 16.94
C ASP A 3 13.82 34.50 16.15
N ILE A 4 13.57 34.60 14.85
CA ILE A 4 13.74 33.51 13.89
C ILE A 4 14.99 33.85 13.05
N PRO A 5 16.08 33.06 13.11
CA PRO A 5 17.25 33.32 12.30
C PRO A 5 17.00 32.95 10.84
N LYS A 6 17.29 33.89 9.93
CA LYS A 6 17.33 33.71 8.48
C LYS A 6 18.42 32.67 8.13
N LEU A 7 18.04 31.52 7.57
CA LEU A 7 18.99 30.63 6.92
C LEU A 7 19.24 31.07 5.48
N ALA A 8 20.53 31.18 5.16
CA ALA A 8 21.08 31.62 3.90
C ALA A 8 20.74 30.68 2.74
N VAL A 9 20.25 31.28 1.64
CA VAL A 9 20.14 30.63 0.33
C VAL A 9 21.54 30.62 -0.30
N ALA A 10 22.13 29.43 -0.41
CA ALA A 10 23.38 29.25 -1.14
C ALA A 10 23.13 29.38 -2.64
N HIS A 11 23.80 30.36 -3.26
CA HIS A 11 23.89 30.56 -4.70
C HIS A 11 24.53 29.32 -5.37
N LEU A 12 23.83 28.72 -6.33
CA LEU A 12 24.41 27.84 -7.33
C LEU A 12 24.82 28.69 -8.55
N PRO A 13 26.02 28.48 -9.12
CA PRO A 13 26.51 29.29 -10.23
C PRO A 13 25.84 28.91 -11.56
N GLU A 14 25.47 29.93 -12.33
CA GLU A 14 25.08 29.82 -13.74
C GLU A 14 26.26 29.30 -14.57
N CYS A 15 26.13 28.09 -15.10
CA CYS A 15 27.00 27.59 -16.15
C CYS A 15 26.43 28.02 -17.51
N SER A 16 26.98 29.10 -18.07
CA SER A 16 26.93 29.35 -19.51
C SER A 16 27.93 28.43 -20.20
N GLU A 17 27.51 27.65 -21.20
CA GLU A 17 28.26 27.48 -22.46
C GLU A 17 27.55 26.61 -23.51
N ARG A 18 27.37 27.23 -24.69
CA ARG A 18 27.53 26.69 -26.05
C ARG A 18 26.92 25.33 -26.41
N ALA A 19 25.81 25.39 -27.14
CA ALA A 19 25.34 24.30 -28.00
C ALA A 19 26.26 24.13 -29.24
N PRO A 20 26.67 22.91 -29.60
CA PRO A 20 27.25 22.64 -30.91
C PRO A 20 26.14 22.46 -31.96
N ARG A 21 26.39 23.04 -33.14
CA ARG A 21 25.62 22.86 -34.38
C ARG A 21 25.87 21.47 -34.97
N ASN A 22 24.81 20.95 -35.57
CA ASN A 22 24.74 19.94 -36.64
C ASN A 22 25.08 18.49 -36.26
N GLU A 23 24.04 17.67 -36.20
CA GLU A 23 23.91 16.49 -37.06
C GLU A 23 22.43 16.12 -37.20
N GLU A 24 21.85 16.48 -38.35
CA GLU A 24 20.58 15.95 -38.82
C GLU A 24 20.81 14.53 -39.35
N ARG A 25 20.11 13.53 -38.79
CA ARG A 25 19.54 12.41 -39.55
C ARG A 25 18.66 11.51 -38.65
N GLY A 26 17.38 11.47 -39.00
CA GLY A 26 16.52 10.30 -38.80
C GLY A 26 15.63 10.30 -37.56
N ALA A 27 14.41 10.83 -37.70
CA ALA A 27 13.18 10.19 -37.21
C ALA A 27 11.98 11.07 -37.54
N ASP A 28 11.39 10.81 -38.70
CA ASP A 28 10.15 11.41 -39.18
C ASP A 28 8.97 10.72 -38.49
N PHE A 29 8.69 11.05 -37.22
CA PHE A 29 7.52 10.53 -36.50
C PHE A 29 7.15 11.36 -35.24
N ASP A 30 6.88 12.67 -35.35
CA ASP A 30 5.98 13.35 -34.39
C ASP A 30 5.45 14.77 -34.76
N SER A 31 5.26 15.08 -36.06
CA SER A 31 4.82 16.42 -36.47
C SER A 31 3.33 16.73 -36.18
N GLN A 32 2.52 15.74 -35.80
CA GLN A 32 1.10 15.94 -35.49
C GLN A 32 0.82 16.16 -34.00
N SER A 33 1.61 15.58 -33.08
CA SER A 33 1.39 15.71 -31.62
C SER A 33 1.86 17.07 -31.08
N HIS A 34 2.98 17.59 -31.60
CA HIS A 34 3.49 18.91 -31.24
C HIS A 34 2.58 20.06 -31.72
N ASN A 35 1.87 19.87 -32.85
CA ASN A 35 0.95 20.87 -33.38
C ASN A 35 -0.39 20.96 -32.62
N GLN A 36 -0.78 19.92 -31.85
CA GLN A 36 -2.00 19.97 -31.02
C GLN A 36 -1.75 20.68 -29.67
N LEU A 37 -0.58 20.51 -29.06
CA LEU A 37 -0.21 21.22 -27.82
C LEU A 37 -0.03 22.73 -28.07
N PHE A 38 0.52 23.10 -29.24
CA PHE A 38 0.65 24.50 -29.63
C PHE A 38 -0.69 25.15 -29.99
N ARG A 39 -1.67 24.40 -30.53
CA ARG A 39 -3.03 24.92 -30.84
C ARG A 39 -3.83 25.32 -29.60
N GLY A 40 -3.60 24.67 -28.46
CA GLY A 40 -4.16 25.09 -27.16
C GLY A 40 -3.55 26.40 -26.64
N HIS A 41 -2.25 26.59 -26.87
CA HIS A 41 -1.54 27.84 -26.56
C HIS A 41 -1.90 28.99 -27.51
N THR A 42 -2.20 28.70 -28.79
CA THR A 42 -2.55 29.76 -29.77
C THR A 42 -3.97 30.30 -29.62
N ARG A 43 -4.92 29.52 -29.08
CA ARG A 43 -6.27 30.04 -28.73
C ARG A 43 -6.27 30.91 -27.46
N MET A 44 -5.28 30.79 -26.58
CA MET A 44 -5.13 31.64 -25.40
C MET A 44 -4.62 33.06 -25.71
N LEU A 45 -4.08 33.30 -26.92
CA LEU A 45 -3.51 34.58 -27.32
C LEU A 45 -4.54 35.58 -27.91
N GLN A 46 -5.82 35.22 -27.98
CA GLN A 46 -6.91 36.11 -28.43
C GLN A 46 -7.79 36.66 -27.30
N MET A 47 -7.47 36.37 -26.03
CA MET A 47 -8.16 36.92 -24.88
C MET A 47 -7.57 38.27 -24.48
N THR A 48 -8.43 39.28 -24.26
CA THR A 48 -8.04 40.57 -23.65
C THR A 48 -7.27 40.34 -22.34
N ASP A 49 -6.25 41.16 -22.05
CA ASP A 49 -5.38 41.01 -20.86
C ASP A 49 -6.15 40.87 -19.53
N THR A 50 -7.32 41.49 -19.44
CA THR A 50 -8.23 41.42 -18.29
C THR A 50 -8.83 40.03 -18.11
N THR A 51 -9.29 39.38 -19.18
CA THR A 51 -9.86 38.02 -19.11
C THR A 51 -8.78 36.99 -18.82
N ARG A 52 -7.55 37.17 -19.32
CA ARG A 52 -6.41 36.32 -18.98
C ARG A 52 -6.02 36.42 -17.50
N LYS A 53 -6.02 37.62 -16.92
CA LYS A 53 -5.76 37.85 -15.48
C LYS A 53 -6.87 37.27 -14.59
N ILE A 54 -8.15 37.44 -14.98
CA ILE A 54 -9.29 36.84 -14.28
C ILE A 54 -9.23 35.31 -14.37
N TRP A 55 -8.95 34.73 -15.53
CA TRP A 55 -8.87 33.29 -15.71
C TRP A 55 -7.66 32.68 -14.99
N ALA A 56 -6.53 33.37 -14.96
CA ALA A 56 -5.38 33.01 -14.14
C ALA A 56 -5.70 33.08 -12.63
N GLY A 57 -6.45 34.10 -12.19
CA GLY A 57 -6.97 34.20 -10.83
C GLY A 57 -7.94 33.07 -10.48
N VAL A 58 -8.92 32.79 -11.34
CA VAL A 58 -9.87 31.67 -11.16
C VAL A 58 -9.13 30.33 -11.12
N MET A 59 -8.10 30.14 -11.94
CA MET A 59 -7.29 28.92 -11.90
C MET A 59 -6.41 28.83 -10.64
N ALA A 60 -5.90 29.96 -10.14
CA ALA A 60 -5.16 30.01 -8.88
C ALA A 60 -6.06 29.71 -7.66
N TYR A 61 -7.31 30.17 -7.70
CA TYR A 61 -8.30 29.96 -6.63
C TYR A 61 -9.29 28.82 -6.92
N ARG A 62 -9.08 28.01 -7.96
CA ARG A 62 -10.05 27.00 -8.43
C ARG A 62 -10.54 26.07 -7.32
N THR A 63 -9.64 25.70 -6.42
CA THR A 63 -9.90 24.86 -5.26
C THR A 63 -10.86 25.56 -4.30
N LEU A 64 -10.59 26.84 -3.97
CA LEU A 64 -11.43 27.65 -3.09
C LEU A 64 -12.79 27.98 -3.74
N VAL A 65 -12.79 28.23 -5.04
CA VAL A 65 -14.01 28.42 -5.84
C VAL A 65 -14.89 27.18 -5.78
N PHE A 66 -14.32 25.98 -5.95
CA PHE A 66 -15.07 24.73 -5.80
C PHE A 66 -15.58 24.52 -4.38
N ILE A 67 -14.77 24.78 -3.35
CA ILE A 67 -15.19 24.69 -1.94
C ILE A 67 -16.43 25.56 -1.68
N VAL A 68 -16.51 26.76 -2.23
CA VAL A 68 -17.63 27.67 -1.96
C VAL A 68 -18.84 27.38 -2.87
N ILE A 69 -18.61 27.21 -4.17
CA ILE A 69 -19.69 27.09 -5.17
C ILE A 69 -20.39 25.73 -5.07
N TYR A 70 -19.65 24.64 -4.82
CA TYR A 70 -20.21 23.30 -4.81
C TYR A 70 -21.31 23.10 -3.74
N PRO A 71 -21.12 23.48 -2.46
CA PRO A 71 -22.19 23.49 -1.47
C PRO A 71 -23.38 24.36 -1.89
N VAL A 72 -23.14 25.56 -2.44
CA VAL A 72 -24.20 26.49 -2.84
C VAL A 72 -25.09 25.88 -3.93
N ILE A 73 -24.49 25.20 -4.91
CA ILE A 73 -25.25 24.46 -5.92
C ILE A 73 -26.07 23.34 -5.27
N LEU A 74 -25.47 22.61 -4.33
CA LEU A 74 -26.14 21.51 -3.64
C LEU A 74 -27.29 21.95 -2.71
N VAL A 75 -27.37 23.22 -2.31
CA VAL A 75 -28.53 23.74 -1.54
C VAL A 75 -29.84 23.56 -2.32
N ALA A 76 -29.79 23.46 -3.67
CA ALA A 76 -30.96 23.11 -4.46
C ALA A 76 -31.56 21.74 -4.08
N VAL A 77 -30.77 20.77 -3.60
CA VAL A 77 -31.24 19.42 -3.25
C VAL A 77 -32.29 19.43 -2.13
N PRO A 78 -32.03 20.02 -0.94
CA PRO A 78 -33.03 20.10 0.13
C PRO A 78 -34.17 21.08 -0.19
N LEU A 79 -33.99 22.00 -1.13
CA LEU A 79 -35.07 22.87 -1.60
C LEU A 79 -36.05 22.14 -2.53
N LEU A 80 -35.54 21.28 -3.42
CA LEU A 80 -36.34 20.48 -4.35
C LEU A 80 -37.00 19.28 -3.67
N ASN A 81 -36.33 18.69 -2.66
CA ASN A 81 -36.83 17.57 -1.89
C ASN A 81 -36.98 18.00 -0.42
N PRO A 82 -38.06 18.69 -0.06
CA PRO A 82 -38.26 19.15 1.31
C PRO A 82 -38.43 17.97 2.27
N GLY A 83 -37.73 18.02 3.41
CA GLY A 83 -37.80 16.99 4.46
C GLY A 83 -36.41 16.57 4.95
N GLU A 84 -36.39 15.62 5.89
CA GLU A 84 -35.16 15.04 6.41
C GLU A 84 -34.33 14.31 5.34
N PRO A 85 -34.92 13.51 4.41
CA PRO A 85 -34.15 12.84 3.36
C PRO A 85 -33.36 13.80 2.46
N GLY A 86 -33.95 14.93 2.06
CA GLY A 86 -33.28 15.91 1.20
C GLY A 86 -32.11 16.62 1.89
N ARG A 87 -32.23 16.91 3.20
CA ARG A 87 -31.15 17.48 4.02
C ARG A 87 -30.02 16.48 4.26
N ALA A 88 -30.33 15.20 4.43
CA ALA A 88 -29.32 14.15 4.50
C ALA A 88 -28.64 13.93 3.14
N ALA A 89 -29.39 13.99 2.05
CA ALA A 89 -28.85 13.88 0.70
C ALA A 89 -27.88 15.02 0.39
N TYR A 90 -28.13 16.23 0.89
CA TYR A 90 -27.18 17.33 0.85
C TYR A 90 -25.84 16.97 1.50
N ILE A 91 -25.85 16.44 2.73
CA ILE A 91 -24.62 16.03 3.43
C ILE A 91 -23.91 14.92 2.65
N LEU A 92 -24.64 13.91 2.19
CA LEU A 92 -24.10 12.78 1.43
C LEU A 92 -23.42 13.24 0.13
N LEU A 93 -24.12 14.04 -0.69
CA LEU A 93 -23.58 14.55 -1.95
C LEU A 93 -22.42 15.51 -1.72
N LEU A 94 -22.51 16.38 -0.71
CA LEU A 94 -21.45 17.30 -0.36
C LEU A 94 -20.16 16.55 0.00
N MET A 95 -20.26 15.57 0.89
CA MET A 95 -19.13 14.73 1.27
C MET A 95 -18.62 13.91 0.09
N ALA A 96 -19.51 13.34 -0.73
CA ALA A 96 -19.12 12.59 -1.91
C ALA A 96 -18.31 13.46 -2.89
N GLY A 97 -18.77 14.66 -3.22
CA GLY A 97 -18.02 15.56 -4.11
C GLY A 97 -16.66 15.97 -3.54
N TYR A 98 -16.57 16.26 -2.25
CA TYR A 98 -15.30 16.62 -1.62
C TYR A 98 -14.33 15.43 -1.48
N TRP A 99 -14.84 14.23 -1.24
CA TRP A 99 -14.02 13.03 -1.25
C TRP A 99 -13.57 12.62 -2.64
N LEU A 100 -14.43 12.74 -3.66
CA LEU A 100 -14.09 12.42 -5.05
C LEU A 100 -13.06 13.41 -5.63
N THR A 101 -13.15 14.69 -5.26
CA THR A 101 -12.24 15.73 -5.77
C THR A 101 -11.00 15.95 -4.92
N GLU A 102 -10.98 15.41 -3.69
CA GLU A 102 -9.94 15.60 -2.66
C GLU A 102 -9.54 17.07 -2.45
N VAL A 103 -10.46 17.99 -2.71
CA VAL A 103 -10.26 19.44 -2.59
C VAL A 103 -10.04 19.85 -1.13
N ILE A 104 -10.64 19.10 -0.20
CA ILE A 104 -10.42 19.18 1.24
C ILE A 104 -9.84 17.83 1.68
N PRO A 105 -8.86 17.78 2.60
CA PRO A 105 -8.32 16.52 3.10
C PRO A 105 -9.43 15.58 3.59
N ILE A 106 -9.36 14.30 3.21
CA ILE A 106 -10.43 13.30 3.43
C ILE A 106 -10.93 13.24 4.88
N TYR A 107 -10.03 13.42 5.84
CA TYR A 107 -10.33 13.40 7.28
C TYR A 107 -10.98 14.70 7.79
N VAL A 108 -10.77 15.83 7.12
CA VAL A 108 -11.48 17.09 7.42
C VAL A 108 -12.90 17.01 6.87
N THR A 109 -13.06 16.53 5.63
CA THR A 109 -14.39 16.25 5.05
C THR A 109 -15.17 15.25 5.91
N ALA A 110 -14.49 14.26 6.48
CA ALA A 110 -15.11 13.28 7.36
C ALA A 110 -15.76 13.90 8.60
N LEU A 111 -15.33 15.08 9.08
CA LEU A 111 -15.93 15.77 10.25
C LEU A 111 -17.24 16.50 9.93
N PHE A 112 -17.62 16.62 8.66
CA PHE A 112 -18.78 17.39 8.22
C PHE A 112 -20.09 16.94 8.87
N PRO A 113 -20.39 15.65 9.04
CA PRO A 113 -21.62 15.20 9.71
C PRO A 113 -21.75 15.73 11.14
N VAL A 114 -20.66 15.89 11.89
CA VAL A 114 -20.70 16.40 13.28
C VAL A 114 -21.21 17.82 13.33
N PHE A 115 -20.87 18.63 12.33
CA PHE A 115 -21.30 20.01 12.23
C PHE A 115 -22.65 20.14 11.51
N LEU A 116 -22.79 19.57 10.32
CA LEU A 116 -23.94 19.78 9.45
C LEU A 116 -25.20 19.04 9.91
N ALA A 117 -25.08 17.83 10.47
CA ALA A 117 -26.27 17.06 10.85
C ALA A 117 -27.08 17.75 11.97
N PRO A 118 -26.46 18.29 13.04
CA PRO A 118 -27.19 19.09 14.03
C PRO A 118 -27.70 20.42 13.46
N VAL A 119 -26.90 21.12 12.65
CA VAL A 119 -27.27 22.43 12.07
C VAL A 119 -28.48 22.31 11.13
N LEU A 120 -28.59 21.22 10.38
CA LEU A 120 -29.74 20.94 9.51
C LEU A 120 -30.93 20.31 10.26
N GLY A 121 -30.82 20.14 11.58
CA GLY A 121 -31.88 19.61 12.43
C GLY A 121 -32.17 18.12 12.23
N LEU A 122 -31.18 17.32 11.81
CA LEU A 122 -31.34 15.88 11.57
C LEU A 122 -31.09 15.05 12.83
N ILE A 123 -29.90 15.18 13.43
CA ILE A 123 -29.47 14.38 14.58
C ILE A 123 -28.83 15.30 15.62
N PRO A 124 -29.20 15.22 16.91
CA PRO A 124 -28.54 15.96 17.99
C PRO A 124 -27.03 15.65 18.10
N SER A 125 -26.24 16.66 18.48
CA SER A 125 -24.79 16.52 18.65
C SER A 125 -24.39 15.37 19.60
N SER A 126 -25.14 15.17 20.69
CA SER A 126 -24.90 14.10 21.67
C SER A 126 -25.05 12.68 21.10
N LYS A 127 -25.77 12.52 19.97
CA LYS A 127 -25.96 11.23 19.30
C LYS A 127 -24.99 11.03 18.13
N ILE A 128 -24.58 12.09 17.44
CA ILE A 128 -23.66 11.97 16.28
C ILE A 128 -22.19 11.89 16.70
N CYS A 129 -21.77 12.58 17.76
CA CYS A 129 -20.36 12.56 18.20
C CYS A 129 -19.86 11.16 18.62
N PRO A 130 -20.64 10.33 19.35
CA PRO A 130 -20.26 8.95 19.65
C PRO A 130 -19.94 8.10 18.41
N ALA A 131 -20.41 8.49 17.23
CA ALA A 131 -20.10 7.76 16.00
C ALA A 131 -18.60 7.74 15.66
N TYR A 132 -17.81 8.66 16.22
CA TYR A 132 -16.35 8.73 16.01
C TYR A 132 -15.54 7.88 16.98
N MET A 133 -16.18 7.35 18.02
CA MET A 133 -15.53 6.53 19.06
C MET A 133 -16.27 5.21 19.26
N LYS A 134 -16.77 4.62 18.16
CA LYS A 134 -17.37 3.28 18.18
C LYS A 134 -16.33 2.22 18.53
N ASP A 135 -16.79 1.06 19.01
CA ASP A 135 -15.94 -0.07 19.38
C ASP A 135 -14.94 -0.49 18.27
N THR A 136 -15.39 -0.49 17.02
CA THR A 136 -14.53 -0.79 15.85
C THR A 136 -13.40 0.23 15.65
N VAL A 137 -13.61 1.50 16.04
CA VAL A 137 -12.54 2.50 16.03
C VAL A 137 -11.46 2.13 17.06
N MET A 138 -11.86 1.68 18.25
CA MET A 138 -10.92 1.24 19.30
C MET A 138 -10.15 -0.01 18.89
N LEU A 139 -10.81 -0.98 18.23
CA LEU A 139 -10.14 -2.12 17.59
C LEU A 139 -9.04 -1.65 16.62
N PHE A 140 -9.37 -0.68 15.76
CA PHE A 140 -8.42 -0.17 14.77
C PHE A 140 -7.26 0.59 15.41
N VAL A 141 -7.52 1.43 16.41
CA VAL A 141 -6.48 2.12 17.20
C VAL A 141 -5.50 1.11 17.81
N GLY A 142 -6.01 0.02 18.38
CA GLY A 142 -5.17 -1.02 18.98
C GLY A 142 -4.30 -1.73 17.95
N GLY A 143 -4.88 -2.08 16.79
CA GLY A 143 -4.14 -2.62 15.66
C GLY A 143 -3.02 -1.69 15.19
N LEU A 144 -3.29 -0.39 15.06
CA LEU A 144 -2.28 0.61 14.69
C LEU A 144 -1.15 0.71 15.71
N PHE A 145 -1.43 0.59 17.01
CA PHE A 145 -0.40 0.65 18.05
C PHE A 145 0.49 -0.60 18.00
N VAL A 146 -0.11 -1.78 17.79
CA VAL A 146 0.65 -3.02 17.58
C VAL A 146 1.54 -2.91 16.34
N ALA A 147 1.00 -2.41 15.22
CA ALA A 147 1.75 -2.15 14.01
C ALA A 147 2.93 -1.19 14.24
N CYS A 148 2.70 -0.04 14.91
CA CYS A 148 3.76 0.91 15.25
C CYS A 148 4.83 0.29 16.15
N THR A 149 4.45 -0.63 17.04
CA THR A 149 5.42 -1.34 17.90
C THR A 149 6.34 -2.23 17.06
N ILE A 150 5.78 -3.01 16.13
CA ILE A 150 6.53 -3.87 15.21
C ILE A 150 7.45 -3.06 14.29
N GLU A 151 6.98 -1.88 13.87
CA GLU A 151 7.76 -0.92 13.09
C GLU A 151 8.94 -0.37 13.89
N HIS A 152 8.65 0.24 15.03
CA HIS A 152 9.63 0.91 15.89
C HIS A 152 10.73 -0.06 16.36
N ARG A 153 10.39 -1.32 16.62
CA ARG A 153 11.35 -2.37 17.03
C ARG A 153 12.02 -3.09 15.86
N ASN A 154 11.83 -2.64 14.63
CA ASN A 154 12.45 -3.18 13.41
C ASN A 154 12.21 -4.69 13.16
N LEU A 155 11.24 -5.29 13.84
CA LEU A 155 10.91 -6.72 13.71
C LEU A 155 10.49 -7.04 12.27
N HIS A 156 9.74 -6.14 11.64
CA HIS A 156 9.33 -6.24 10.23
C HIS A 156 10.51 -6.41 9.26
N ARG A 157 11.63 -5.67 9.46
CA ARG A 157 12.84 -5.81 8.62
C ARG A 157 13.47 -7.18 8.77
N ARG A 158 13.52 -7.71 10.00
CA ARG A 158 14.07 -9.05 10.27
C ARG A 158 13.24 -10.12 9.56
N ILE A 159 11.91 -10.04 9.65
CA ILE A 159 11.00 -10.97 8.97
C ILE A 159 11.23 -10.92 7.46
N ALA A 160 11.23 -9.71 6.87
CA ALA A 160 11.41 -9.51 5.43
C ALA A 160 12.74 -10.09 4.91
N LEU A 161 13.86 -9.74 5.55
CA LEU A 161 15.17 -10.23 5.11
C LEU A 161 15.36 -11.74 5.39
N SER A 162 14.72 -12.29 6.42
CA SER A 162 14.77 -13.72 6.70
C SER A 162 14.09 -14.54 5.59
N VAL A 163 12.91 -14.09 5.13
CA VAL A 163 12.21 -14.73 4.01
C VAL A 163 13.03 -14.61 2.73
N LEU A 164 13.52 -13.42 2.42
CA LEU A 164 14.35 -13.20 1.22
C LEU A 164 15.65 -14.04 1.21
N LYS A 165 16.20 -14.38 2.39
CA LYS A 165 17.35 -15.29 2.49
C LYS A 165 17.01 -16.74 2.11
N VAL A 166 15.76 -17.17 2.33
CA VAL A 166 15.30 -18.55 2.09
C VAL A 166 14.88 -18.77 0.64
N VAL A 167 14.23 -17.78 0.03
CA VAL A 167 13.53 -17.92 -1.26
C VAL A 167 14.49 -18.09 -2.46
N GLY A 168 15.79 -17.86 -2.28
CA GLY A 168 16.82 -18.14 -3.27
C GLY A 168 17.05 -17.01 -4.27
N SER A 169 17.72 -17.33 -5.39
CA SER A 169 18.21 -16.33 -6.35
C SER A 169 17.47 -16.30 -7.69
N ASP A 170 16.48 -17.17 -7.89
CA ASP A 170 15.70 -17.18 -9.12
C ASP A 170 14.81 -15.92 -9.19
N PRO A 171 14.65 -15.25 -10.35
CA PRO A 171 13.98 -13.93 -10.41
C PRO A 171 12.50 -14.00 -10.00
N LYS A 172 11.81 -15.07 -10.41
CA LYS A 172 10.41 -15.33 -10.05
C LYS A 172 10.24 -15.55 -8.55
N MET A 173 11.20 -16.26 -7.94
CA MET A 173 11.21 -16.53 -6.51
C MET A 173 11.60 -15.25 -5.77
N LEU A 174 12.58 -14.48 -6.24
CA LEU A 174 12.95 -13.19 -5.65
C LEU A 174 11.76 -12.23 -5.59
N MET A 175 10.97 -12.14 -6.67
CA MET A 175 9.75 -11.35 -6.66
C MET A 175 8.74 -11.87 -5.62
N LEU A 176 8.50 -13.18 -5.57
CA LEU A 176 7.66 -13.78 -4.52
C LEU A 176 8.21 -13.54 -3.10
N GLY A 177 9.53 -13.58 -2.94
CA GLY A 177 10.24 -13.35 -1.69
C GLY A 177 10.14 -11.92 -1.20
N VAL A 178 9.92 -10.95 -2.10
CA VAL A 178 9.54 -9.58 -1.76
C VAL A 178 8.04 -9.48 -1.47
N MET A 179 7.21 -10.14 -2.27
CA MET A 179 5.75 -10.08 -2.15
C MET A 179 5.24 -10.72 -0.86
N LEU A 180 5.75 -11.89 -0.46
CA LEU A 180 5.26 -12.62 0.73
C LEU A 180 5.42 -11.84 2.04
N PRO A 181 6.60 -11.26 2.36
CA PRO A 181 6.74 -10.41 3.54
C PRO A 181 5.91 -9.13 3.42
N THR A 182 5.84 -8.52 2.24
CA THR A 182 5.04 -7.32 2.03
C THR A 182 3.56 -7.60 2.28
N TRP A 183 3.03 -8.68 1.71
CA TRP A 183 1.67 -9.17 1.93
C TRP A 183 1.39 -9.44 3.40
N PHE A 184 2.27 -10.20 4.06
CA PHE A 184 2.12 -10.55 5.46
C PHE A 184 2.12 -9.32 6.37
N LEU A 185 3.06 -8.38 6.17
CA LEU A 185 3.12 -7.15 6.95
C LEU A 185 1.87 -6.28 6.73
N SER A 186 1.37 -6.21 5.50
CA SER A 186 0.19 -5.40 5.16
C SER A 186 -1.12 -5.97 5.72
N MET A 187 -1.13 -7.21 6.22
CA MET A 187 -2.28 -7.71 6.98
C MET A 187 -2.43 -7.00 8.32
N TRP A 188 -1.35 -6.50 8.90
CA TRP A 188 -1.34 -5.98 10.27
C TRP A 188 -1.04 -4.49 10.31
N MET A 189 -0.32 -4.02 9.30
CA MET A 189 0.08 -2.64 9.13
C MET A 189 -0.65 -2.02 7.94
N SER A 190 -0.81 -0.70 7.95
CA SER A 190 -1.41 0.00 6.81
C SER A 190 -0.63 -0.24 5.52
N ASN A 191 -1.35 -0.31 4.38
CA ASN A 191 -0.73 -0.54 3.08
C ASN A 191 0.38 0.49 2.77
N THR A 192 0.13 1.75 3.12
CA THR A 192 1.07 2.86 2.93
C THR A 192 2.38 2.65 3.69
N ALA A 193 2.29 2.32 4.98
CA ALA A 193 3.47 2.08 5.82
C ALA A 193 4.26 0.87 5.31
N THR A 194 3.56 -0.24 5.02
CA THR A 194 4.18 -1.46 4.51
C THR A 194 4.95 -1.21 3.22
N THR A 195 4.34 -0.50 2.27
CA THR A 195 4.98 -0.15 1.00
C THR A 195 6.18 0.78 1.20
N ALA A 196 6.03 1.82 2.03
CA ALA A 196 7.12 2.77 2.31
C ALA A 196 8.35 2.10 2.94
N MET A 197 8.15 1.08 3.77
CA MET A 197 9.25 0.31 4.36
C MET A 197 9.86 -0.65 3.34
N MET A 198 9.03 -1.48 2.69
CA MET A 198 9.50 -2.52 1.78
C MET A 198 10.18 -1.96 0.53
N ILE A 199 9.74 -0.80 0.03
CA ILE A 199 10.38 -0.16 -1.13
C ILE A 199 11.85 0.17 -0.83
N THR A 200 12.22 0.55 0.40
CA THR A 200 13.63 0.85 0.72
C THR A 200 14.53 -0.38 0.61
N ILE A 201 14.02 -1.56 0.98
CA ILE A 201 14.73 -2.83 0.86
C ILE A 201 14.86 -3.21 -0.62
N VAL A 202 13.76 -3.08 -1.37
CA VAL A 202 13.73 -3.39 -2.80
C VAL A 202 14.64 -2.47 -3.60
N GLU A 203 14.67 -1.19 -3.28
CA GLU A 203 15.61 -0.22 -3.88
C GLU A 203 17.06 -0.62 -3.67
N ALA A 204 17.44 -1.08 -2.47
CA ALA A 204 18.79 -1.56 -2.21
C ALA A 204 19.14 -2.79 -3.08
N VAL A 205 18.17 -3.68 -3.33
CA VAL A 205 18.34 -4.82 -4.22
C VAL A 205 18.46 -4.37 -5.68
N ILE A 206 17.57 -3.50 -6.15
CA ILE A 206 17.56 -2.97 -7.52
C ILE A 206 18.87 -2.22 -7.83
N ILE A 207 19.31 -1.31 -6.97
CA ILE A 207 20.55 -0.55 -7.16
C ILE A 207 21.76 -1.50 -7.29
N SER A 208 21.76 -2.58 -6.51
CA SER A 208 22.81 -3.58 -6.59
C SER A 208 22.79 -4.36 -7.90
N MET A 209 21.60 -4.58 -8.48
CA MET A 209 21.45 -5.23 -9.78
C MET A 209 21.84 -4.29 -10.93
N ASP A 210 21.46 -3.01 -10.87
CA ASP A 210 21.83 -1.99 -11.85
C ASP A 210 23.37 -1.82 -11.92
N ALA A 211 24.04 -1.85 -10.76
CA ALA A 211 25.50 -1.79 -10.70
C ALA A 211 26.18 -2.98 -11.40
N ILE A 212 25.58 -4.17 -11.35
CA ILE A 212 26.08 -5.34 -12.10
C ILE A 212 25.89 -5.13 -13.60
N GLU A 213 24.73 -4.63 -14.01
CA GLU A 213 24.43 -4.41 -15.43
C GLU A 213 25.46 -3.48 -16.06
N VAL A 214 25.81 -2.39 -15.37
CA VAL A 214 26.87 -1.48 -15.79
C VAL A 214 28.22 -2.18 -15.87
N ALA A 215 28.61 -2.94 -14.84
CA ALA A 215 29.89 -3.65 -14.82
C ALA A 215 30.00 -4.72 -15.92
N ILE A 216 28.93 -5.46 -16.20
CA ILE A 216 28.89 -6.46 -17.30
C ILE A 216 29.01 -5.75 -18.65
N ARG A 217 28.33 -4.61 -18.82
CA ARG A 217 28.41 -3.83 -20.06
C ARG A 217 29.84 -3.31 -20.30
N GLU A 218 30.48 -2.77 -19.27
CA GLU A 218 31.88 -2.33 -19.34
C GLU A 218 32.84 -3.50 -19.67
N LEU A 219 32.64 -4.67 -19.05
CA LEU A 219 33.43 -5.87 -19.36
C LEU A 219 33.25 -6.34 -20.80
N ASN A 220 32.02 -6.30 -21.33
CA ASN A 220 31.73 -6.66 -22.71
C ASN A 220 32.32 -5.65 -23.70
N GLU A 221 32.21 -4.35 -23.42
CA GLU A 221 32.86 -3.31 -24.23
C GLU A 221 34.39 -3.49 -24.23
N THR A 222 34.99 -3.75 -23.06
CA THR A 222 36.43 -4.00 -22.95
C THR A 222 36.86 -5.26 -23.70
N ARG A 223 36.07 -6.35 -23.61
CA ARG A 223 36.34 -7.60 -24.34
C ARG A 223 36.23 -7.40 -25.84
N PHE A 224 35.22 -6.65 -26.29
CA PHE A 224 35.00 -6.32 -27.70
C PHE A 224 36.14 -5.46 -28.26
N VAL A 225 36.56 -4.42 -27.53
CA VAL A 225 37.72 -3.59 -27.89
C VAL A 225 39.00 -4.41 -27.95
N ARG A 226 39.18 -5.36 -27.02
CA ARG A 226 40.34 -6.25 -27.01
C ARG A 226 40.34 -7.18 -28.22
N SER A 227 39.20 -7.78 -28.58
CA SER A 227 39.09 -8.60 -29.80
C SER A 227 39.31 -7.77 -31.08
N LEU A 228 38.84 -6.52 -31.11
CA LEU A 228 39.12 -5.61 -32.23
C LEU A 228 40.61 -5.26 -32.33
N SER A 229 41.27 -5.02 -31.20
CA SER A 229 42.72 -4.77 -31.16
C SER A 229 43.51 -5.97 -31.65
N GLU A 230 43.15 -7.19 -31.23
CA GLU A 230 43.80 -8.43 -31.67
C GLU A 230 43.58 -8.66 -33.17
N CYS A 231 42.37 -8.39 -33.70
CA CYS A 231 42.11 -8.42 -35.15
C CYS A 231 42.93 -7.37 -35.91
N LEU A 232 43.04 -6.14 -35.40
CA LEU A 232 43.81 -5.06 -36.03
C LEU A 232 45.32 -5.34 -36.02
N ASP A 233 45.85 -5.93 -34.94
CA ASP A 233 47.26 -6.33 -34.86
C ASP A 233 47.56 -7.49 -35.82
N SER A 234 46.66 -8.46 -35.97
CA SER A 234 46.81 -9.54 -36.97
C SER A 234 46.81 -9.06 -38.43
N GLN A 235 46.16 -7.93 -38.72
CA GLN A 235 46.22 -7.30 -40.05
C GLN A 235 47.51 -6.49 -40.25
N ARG A 236 48.08 -5.94 -39.17
CA ARG A 236 49.36 -5.21 -39.22
C ARG A 236 50.56 -6.08 -39.52
N ASP A 237 50.53 -7.34 -39.08
CA ASP A 237 51.62 -8.30 -39.35
C ASP A 237 51.65 -8.83 -40.80
N SER A 238 50.69 -8.43 -41.65
CA SER A 238 50.66 -8.78 -43.08
C SER A 238 51.17 -7.69 -44.01
N GLU A 239 51.39 -6.46 -43.52
CA GLU A 239 51.96 -5.36 -44.29
C GLU A 239 53.02 -4.61 -43.46
N VAL A 240 54.29 -5.00 -43.62
CA VAL A 240 55.49 -4.15 -43.81
C VAL A 240 56.75 -4.99 -43.58
N THR A 241 57.43 -5.29 -44.69
CA THR A 241 58.82 -5.73 -44.75
C THR A 241 59.68 -4.50 -45.01
N GLU A 242 60.52 -4.06 -44.06
CA GLU A 242 61.84 -3.42 -44.33
C GLU A 242 62.65 -3.25 -43.02
N PRO A 243 64.00 -3.35 -43.06
CA PRO A 243 64.84 -3.32 -41.85
C PRO A 243 65.50 -1.96 -41.62
N ARG A 244 65.64 -1.51 -40.36
CA ARG A 244 66.69 -0.55 -39.97
C ARG A 244 66.97 -0.50 -38.46
N ASP A 245 68.26 -0.34 -38.18
CA ASP A 245 68.97 -0.43 -36.90
C ASP A 245 68.79 0.74 -35.89
N LYS A 246 69.16 0.43 -34.63
CA LYS A 246 69.66 1.27 -33.49
C LYS A 246 68.67 1.88 -32.45
N LEU A 247 68.69 1.24 -31.26
CA LEU A 247 68.61 1.67 -29.82
C LEU A 247 68.54 3.19 -29.45
N PRO A 248 68.14 3.60 -28.20
CA PRO A 248 67.29 2.95 -27.16
C PRO A 248 66.33 3.89 -26.34
N VAL A 249 65.53 3.26 -25.45
CA VAL A 249 64.92 3.76 -24.18
C VAL A 249 63.78 4.81 -24.21
N ALA A 250 62.60 4.43 -23.68
CA ALA A 250 61.92 5.12 -22.56
C ALA A 250 60.76 4.29 -21.99
N SER A 251 60.83 4.09 -20.67
CA SER A 251 59.90 3.37 -19.79
C SER A 251 58.56 4.09 -19.58
N VAL A 252 57.45 3.36 -19.59
CA VAL A 252 56.31 3.64 -18.70
C VAL A 252 55.78 2.32 -18.15
N GLY A 253 56.00 2.12 -16.85
CA GLY A 253 55.53 0.95 -16.13
C GLY A 253 54.03 1.01 -15.87
N ASN A 254 53.36 -0.11 -16.09
CA ASN A 254 52.09 -0.41 -15.44
C ASN A 254 52.23 -1.78 -14.76
N GLN A 255 52.25 -1.74 -13.42
CA GLN A 255 52.10 -2.94 -12.59
C GLN A 255 50.67 -3.46 -12.77
N ALA A 256 50.52 -4.51 -13.57
CA ALA A 256 49.34 -5.35 -13.56
C ALA A 256 49.56 -6.48 -12.56
N LEU A 257 48.68 -6.55 -11.56
CA LEU A 257 48.55 -7.66 -10.62
C LEU A 257 48.31 -8.96 -11.39
N ALA A 258 49.20 -9.93 -11.19
CA ALA A 258 49.12 -11.26 -11.76
C ALA A 258 47.86 -11.99 -11.30
N VAL A 259 47.04 -12.44 -12.25
CA VAL A 259 46.10 -13.53 -12.06
C VAL A 259 46.65 -14.70 -12.87
N GLU A 260 47.42 -15.55 -12.22
CA GLU A 260 47.81 -16.86 -12.73
C GLU A 260 46.58 -17.78 -12.77
N HIS A 261 46.11 -18.13 -13.97
CA HIS A 261 45.72 -19.49 -14.38
C HIS A 261 45.25 -19.43 -15.83
N ALA A 262 46.15 -19.68 -16.78
CA ALA A 262 45.80 -19.97 -18.16
C ALA A 262 45.56 -21.49 -18.31
N PRO A 263 44.45 -21.94 -18.91
CA PRO A 263 44.36 -23.30 -19.44
C PRO A 263 45.13 -23.37 -20.77
N SER A 264 45.70 -24.55 -21.03
CA SER A 264 46.49 -24.93 -22.21
C SER A 264 45.82 -24.61 -23.57
N PRO A 265 46.61 -24.44 -24.66
CA PRO A 265 46.09 -24.03 -25.96
C PRO A 265 45.26 -25.17 -26.58
N ILE A 266 44.01 -24.88 -26.91
CA ILE A 266 43.20 -25.75 -27.77
C ILE A 266 43.36 -25.25 -29.20
N ASP A 267 44.00 -26.11 -29.99
CA ASP A 267 44.18 -25.99 -31.42
C ASP A 267 42.85 -26.31 -32.11
N SER A 268 42.12 -25.29 -32.54
CA SER A 268 41.02 -25.44 -33.50
C SER A 268 40.69 -24.10 -34.15
N LYS A 269 40.90 -24.02 -35.47
CA LYS A 269 40.48 -22.94 -36.36
C LYS A 269 39.06 -22.47 -35.99
N ILE A 270 38.93 -21.19 -35.63
CA ILE A 270 37.63 -20.56 -35.38
C ILE A 270 37.14 -20.00 -36.72
N ASP A 271 36.05 -20.56 -37.25
CA ASP A 271 35.32 -19.99 -38.37
C ASP A 271 34.68 -18.65 -37.95
N PRO A 272 34.90 -17.53 -38.68
CA PRO A 272 34.33 -16.22 -38.36
C PRO A 272 32.78 -16.20 -38.40
N GLU A 273 32.15 -17.19 -39.02
CA GLU A 273 30.69 -17.34 -39.13
C GLU A 273 30.04 -18.06 -37.95
N SER A 274 30.84 -18.55 -36.97
CA SER A 274 30.32 -19.19 -35.74
C SER A 274 30.14 -18.23 -34.56
N LEU A 275 30.34 -16.92 -34.79
CA LEU A 275 30.08 -15.85 -33.83
C LEU A 275 28.61 -15.39 -33.79
N ASP A 276 27.69 -16.16 -34.37
CA ASP A 276 26.29 -16.13 -33.93
C ASP A 276 26.18 -16.87 -32.57
N GLN A 277 26.87 -16.33 -31.56
CA GLN A 277 26.55 -16.63 -30.18
C GLN A 277 25.08 -16.25 -29.98
N GLU A 278 24.23 -17.26 -29.78
CA GLU A 278 22.92 -17.14 -29.14
C GLU A 278 22.97 -15.94 -28.20
N PRO A 279 22.24 -14.84 -28.47
CA PRO A 279 22.37 -13.64 -27.68
C PRO A 279 22.09 -14.03 -26.25
N ILE A 280 23.09 -13.87 -25.37
CA ILE A 280 22.96 -14.07 -23.93
C ILE A 280 21.61 -13.48 -23.56
N ARG A 281 20.68 -14.33 -23.13
CA ARG A 281 19.29 -13.95 -22.94
C ARG A 281 19.22 -13.11 -21.67
N TYR A 282 19.68 -11.87 -21.74
CA TYR A 282 19.61 -10.91 -20.65
C TYR A 282 18.14 -10.83 -20.27
N VAL A 283 17.83 -11.22 -19.02
CA VAL A 283 16.56 -10.80 -18.41
C VAL A 283 16.50 -9.31 -18.65
N ASN A 284 15.39 -8.80 -19.19
CA ASN A 284 15.20 -7.36 -19.35
C ASN A 284 15.18 -6.75 -17.94
N LEU A 285 16.36 -6.36 -17.43
CA LEU A 285 16.60 -5.91 -16.06
C LEU A 285 15.73 -4.71 -15.75
N ARG A 286 15.57 -3.81 -16.71
CA ARG A 286 14.64 -2.68 -16.61
C ARG A 286 13.19 -3.13 -16.40
N GLY A 287 12.72 -4.10 -17.17
CA GLY A 287 11.40 -4.71 -17.00
C GLY A 287 11.25 -5.40 -15.65
N PHE A 288 12.25 -6.18 -15.24
CA PHE A 288 12.28 -6.88 -13.96
C PHE A 288 12.26 -5.91 -12.76
N ASN A 289 13.08 -4.86 -12.76
CA ASN A 289 13.13 -3.85 -11.71
C ASN A 289 11.79 -3.09 -11.59
N THR A 290 11.13 -2.83 -12.72
CA THR A 290 9.78 -2.27 -12.76
C THR A 290 8.78 -3.24 -12.12
N GLY A 291 8.82 -4.52 -12.51
CA GLY A 291 7.98 -5.57 -11.94
C GLY A 291 8.20 -5.76 -10.44
N LEU A 292 9.45 -5.74 -9.97
CA LEU A 292 9.81 -5.88 -8.55
C LEU A 292 9.30 -4.70 -7.71
N SER A 293 9.32 -3.50 -8.27
CA SER A 293 8.77 -2.29 -7.62
C SER A 293 7.24 -2.38 -7.50
N LEU A 294 6.56 -2.78 -8.59
CA LEU A 294 5.11 -2.99 -8.59
C LEU A 294 4.66 -4.15 -7.68
N ALA A 295 5.50 -5.18 -7.55
CA ALA A 295 5.25 -6.31 -6.69
C ALA A 295 5.06 -5.88 -5.22
N VAL A 296 5.76 -4.83 -4.76
CA VAL A 296 5.60 -4.28 -3.41
C VAL A 296 4.21 -3.65 -3.23
N CYS A 297 3.85 -2.66 -4.04
CA CYS A 297 2.57 -1.95 -3.83
C CYS A 297 1.38 -2.90 -4.02
N TYR A 298 1.43 -3.81 -5.01
CA TYR A 298 0.33 -4.73 -5.23
C TYR A 298 0.24 -5.82 -4.15
N ALA A 299 1.37 -6.37 -3.68
CA ALA A 299 1.35 -7.31 -2.56
C ALA A 299 0.85 -6.66 -1.27
N SER A 300 1.19 -5.40 -1.04
CA SER A 300 0.64 -4.63 0.08
C SER A 300 -0.87 -4.49 -0.02
N THR A 301 -1.40 -4.12 -1.19
CA THR A 301 -2.85 -4.07 -1.42
C THR A 301 -3.51 -5.43 -1.20
N CYS A 302 -2.95 -6.53 -1.72
CA CYS A 302 -3.46 -7.88 -1.48
C CYS A 302 -3.47 -8.25 0.01
N GLY A 303 -2.41 -7.90 0.75
CA GLY A 303 -2.29 -8.21 2.17
C GLY A 303 -3.30 -7.46 3.03
N GLY A 304 -3.58 -6.20 2.70
CA GLY A 304 -4.57 -5.38 3.40
C GLY A 304 -6.00 -5.94 3.37
N LEU A 305 -6.30 -6.86 2.45
CA LEU A 305 -7.60 -7.53 2.36
C LEU A 305 -7.85 -8.50 3.52
N ALA A 306 -6.80 -9.17 4.02
CA ALA A 306 -6.94 -10.39 4.82
C ALA A 306 -7.58 -10.16 6.21
N THR A 307 -7.37 -9.00 6.81
CA THR A 307 -7.80 -8.71 8.19
C THR A 307 -8.57 -7.39 8.25
N VAL A 308 -9.31 -7.18 9.35
CA VAL A 308 -10.08 -5.95 9.58
C VAL A 308 -9.17 -4.73 9.72
N THR A 309 -7.98 -4.90 10.28
CA THR A 309 -7.01 -3.82 10.53
C THR A 309 -6.13 -3.48 9.33
N GLY A 310 -6.08 -4.33 8.31
CA GLY A 310 -5.20 -4.14 7.16
C GLY A 310 -5.52 -2.90 6.33
N THR A 311 -6.81 -2.64 6.07
CA THR A 311 -7.25 -1.51 5.24
C THR A 311 -8.50 -0.82 5.77
N GLY A 312 -8.63 0.48 5.48
CA GLY A 312 -9.76 1.31 5.90
C GLY A 312 -11.13 0.76 5.53
N PRO A 313 -11.37 0.32 4.27
CA PRO A 313 -12.64 -0.29 3.87
C PRO A 313 -13.14 -1.42 4.76
N ASN A 314 -12.24 -2.31 5.19
CA ASN A 314 -12.60 -3.45 6.04
C ASN A 314 -13.10 -2.96 7.40
N ALA A 315 -12.41 -1.99 7.99
CA ALA A 315 -12.81 -1.39 9.26
C ALA A 315 -14.13 -0.59 9.15
N ILE A 316 -14.37 0.11 8.02
CA ILE A 316 -15.63 0.83 7.77
C ILE A 316 -16.78 -0.17 7.64
N PHE A 317 -16.62 -1.22 6.85
CA PHE A 317 -17.62 -2.27 6.72
C PHE A 317 -17.94 -2.89 8.08
N PHE A 318 -16.91 -3.33 8.80
CA PHE A 318 -17.07 -4.00 10.09
C PHE A 318 -17.82 -3.12 11.09
N GLY A 319 -17.48 -1.82 11.15
CA GLY A 319 -18.14 -0.88 12.07
C GLY A 319 -19.56 -0.50 11.64
N GLN A 320 -19.84 -0.40 10.34
CA GLN A 320 -21.19 -0.13 9.88
C GLN A 320 -22.12 -1.32 10.11
N VAL A 321 -21.65 -2.55 9.89
CA VAL A 321 -22.42 -3.77 10.22
C VAL A 321 -22.73 -3.81 11.71
N ASN A 322 -21.71 -3.63 12.57
CA ASN A 322 -21.92 -3.66 14.02
C ASN A 322 -22.84 -2.54 14.50
N SER A 323 -22.75 -1.35 13.89
CA SER A 323 -23.64 -0.24 14.23
C SER A 323 -25.08 -0.47 13.77
N ARG A 324 -25.26 -1.11 12.62
CA ARG A 324 -26.59 -1.26 11.99
C ARG A 324 -27.34 -2.48 12.51
N TYR A 325 -26.65 -3.61 12.63
CA TYR A 325 -27.25 -4.91 12.93
C TYR A 325 -26.81 -5.50 14.30
N GLY A 326 -25.83 -4.89 14.96
CA GLY A 326 -25.29 -5.37 16.23
C GLY A 326 -24.42 -6.63 16.13
N GLU A 327 -24.13 -7.24 17.28
CA GLU A 327 -23.24 -8.42 17.37
C GLU A 327 -23.90 -9.76 16.94
N MET A 328 -25.20 -9.76 16.63
CA MET A 328 -25.95 -10.97 16.27
C MET A 328 -25.71 -11.45 14.83
N THR A 329 -24.90 -10.73 14.05
CA THR A 329 -24.63 -11.00 12.63
C THR A 329 -23.68 -12.16 12.38
N GLY A 330 -22.99 -12.66 13.42
CA GLY A 330 -21.92 -13.64 13.28
C GLY A 330 -20.61 -13.08 12.71
N LEU A 331 -20.56 -11.77 12.42
CA LEU A 331 -19.34 -11.08 12.01
C LEU A 331 -18.44 -10.79 13.22
N ASN A 332 -17.22 -11.30 13.18
CA ASN A 332 -16.16 -11.05 14.15
C ASN A 332 -14.81 -11.07 13.42
N PHE A 333 -13.72 -10.71 14.11
CA PHE A 333 -12.38 -10.70 13.50
C PHE A 333 -12.03 -12.05 12.84
N GLY A 334 -12.34 -13.17 13.52
CA GLY A 334 -12.08 -14.52 13.02
C GLY A 334 -12.91 -14.88 11.77
N SER A 335 -14.21 -14.56 11.75
CA SER A 335 -15.07 -14.84 10.59
C SER A 335 -14.74 -13.94 9.40
N TRP A 336 -14.37 -12.67 9.63
CA TRP A 336 -13.81 -11.81 8.58
C TRP A 336 -12.54 -12.42 7.99
N MET A 337 -11.59 -12.84 8.84
CA MET A 337 -10.34 -13.44 8.37
C MET A 337 -10.59 -14.75 7.61
N ALA A 338 -11.52 -15.60 8.07
CA ALA A 338 -11.94 -16.80 7.36
C ALA A 338 -12.51 -16.49 5.96
N PHE A 339 -13.23 -15.37 5.83
CA PHE A 339 -13.75 -14.89 4.56
C PHE A 339 -12.65 -14.31 3.64
N ALA A 340 -11.85 -13.38 4.15
CA ALA A 340 -11.00 -12.52 3.33
C ALA A 340 -9.57 -13.06 3.12
N LEU A 341 -9.04 -13.89 4.04
CA LEU A 341 -7.71 -14.46 3.90
C LEU A 341 -7.56 -15.36 2.66
N PRO A 342 -8.51 -16.25 2.31
CA PRO A 342 -8.41 -17.03 1.08
C PRO A 342 -8.41 -16.15 -0.19
N ILE A 343 -9.24 -15.09 -0.22
CA ILE A 343 -9.24 -14.10 -1.30
C ILE A 343 -7.89 -13.40 -1.39
N SER A 344 -7.33 -12.98 -0.26
CA SER A 344 -6.03 -12.32 -0.16
C SER A 344 -4.89 -13.21 -0.68
N ILE A 345 -4.88 -14.50 -0.35
CA ILE A 345 -3.89 -15.48 -0.84
C ILE A 345 -4.04 -15.67 -2.35
N LEU A 346 -5.27 -15.85 -2.84
CA LEU A 346 -5.51 -16.11 -4.25
C LEU A 346 -5.18 -14.89 -5.11
N THR A 347 -5.56 -13.69 -4.66
CA THR A 347 -5.20 -12.43 -5.34
C THR A 347 -3.70 -12.19 -5.33
N LEU A 348 -2.98 -12.52 -4.24
CA LEU A 348 -1.52 -12.47 -4.21
C LEU A 348 -0.88 -13.42 -5.23
N LEU A 349 -1.36 -14.66 -5.29
CA LEU A 349 -0.86 -15.68 -6.22
C LEU A 349 -1.08 -15.24 -7.67
N VAL A 350 -2.29 -14.75 -8.01
CA VAL A 350 -2.60 -14.23 -9.34
C VAL A 350 -1.75 -13.01 -9.66
N THR A 351 -1.56 -12.10 -8.70
CA THR A 351 -0.68 -10.94 -8.86
C THR A 351 0.75 -11.36 -9.17
N TRP A 352 1.28 -12.34 -8.45
CA TRP A 352 2.62 -12.86 -8.68
C TRP A 352 2.76 -13.49 -10.07
N ILE A 353 1.78 -14.30 -10.49
CA ILE A 353 1.77 -14.91 -11.82
C ILE A 353 1.73 -13.83 -12.91
N VAL A 354 0.82 -12.87 -12.81
CA VAL A 354 0.61 -11.79 -13.79
C VAL A 354 1.85 -10.91 -13.91
N LEU A 355 2.42 -10.46 -12.79
CA LEU A 355 3.64 -9.66 -12.82
C LEU A 355 4.81 -10.45 -13.41
N THR A 356 4.92 -11.75 -13.09
CA THR A 356 5.99 -12.59 -13.65
C THR A 356 5.81 -12.75 -15.15
N MET A 357 4.59 -13.02 -15.62
CA MET A 357 4.30 -13.16 -17.04
C MET A 357 4.53 -11.87 -17.83
N ILE A 358 4.18 -10.71 -17.27
CA ILE A 358 4.32 -9.40 -17.94
C ILE A 358 5.77 -8.92 -17.96
N TYR A 359 6.49 -9.00 -16.84
CA TYR A 359 7.79 -8.35 -16.67
C TYR A 359 9.00 -9.27 -16.79
N ILE A 360 8.84 -10.58 -16.58
CA ILE A 360 9.88 -11.59 -16.79
C ILE A 360 9.65 -12.36 -18.10
N GLY A 361 8.38 -12.60 -18.45
CA GLY A 361 7.96 -13.22 -19.72
C GLY A 361 7.52 -14.69 -19.57
N PRO A 362 6.58 -15.17 -20.41
CA PRO A 362 5.97 -16.49 -20.26
C PRO A 362 6.95 -17.65 -20.50
N LYS A 363 7.90 -17.51 -21.43
CA LYS A 363 8.97 -18.51 -21.67
C LYS A 363 9.93 -18.63 -20.49
N ALA A 364 10.13 -17.53 -19.74
CA ALA A 364 11.00 -17.47 -18.59
C ALA A 364 10.33 -17.99 -17.29
N PHE A 365 8.99 -17.92 -17.20
CA PHE A 365 8.21 -18.52 -16.10
C PHE A 365 8.54 -20.03 -15.92
N CYS A 366 8.62 -20.76 -17.02
CA CYS A 366 8.91 -22.21 -17.02
C CYS A 366 10.39 -22.56 -16.91
N LEU A 367 11.31 -21.76 -17.48
CA LEU A 367 12.70 -22.20 -17.74
C LEU A 367 13.82 -21.29 -17.20
N CYS A 368 13.54 -20.09 -16.69
CA CYS A 368 14.62 -19.19 -16.29
C CYS A 368 15.18 -19.48 -14.89
N LYS A 369 16.50 -19.65 -14.84
CA LYS A 369 17.35 -19.44 -13.66
C LYS A 369 18.11 -18.13 -13.87
N LEU A 370 18.29 -17.36 -12.80
CA LEU A 370 19.21 -16.22 -12.85
C LEU A 370 20.63 -16.75 -13.06
N ASP A 371 21.49 -15.99 -13.76
CA ASP A 371 22.88 -16.37 -13.89
C ASP A 371 23.55 -16.49 -12.50
N LYS A 372 24.47 -17.45 -12.34
CA LYS A 372 25.05 -17.83 -11.04
C LYS A 372 25.72 -16.64 -10.34
N ASP A 373 26.31 -15.73 -11.11
CA ASP A 373 27.03 -14.58 -10.58
C ASP A 373 26.10 -13.47 -10.09
N GLN A 374 25.02 -13.17 -10.83
CA GLN A 374 23.98 -12.23 -10.40
C GLN A 374 23.25 -12.74 -9.15
N ALA A 375 22.93 -14.04 -9.14
CA ALA A 375 22.36 -14.76 -8.02
C ALA A 375 23.22 -14.65 -6.75
N LEU A 376 24.53 -14.81 -6.89
CA LEU A 376 25.47 -14.69 -5.80
C LEU A 376 25.52 -13.26 -5.26
N LEU A 377 25.45 -12.23 -6.11
CA LEU A 377 25.47 -10.83 -5.64
C LEU A 377 24.20 -10.45 -4.89
N VAL A 378 23.02 -10.78 -5.41
CA VAL A 378 21.75 -10.55 -4.69
C VAL A 378 21.82 -11.18 -3.30
N ARG A 379 22.32 -12.42 -3.21
CA ARG A 379 22.53 -13.10 -1.93
C ARG A 379 23.54 -12.38 -1.02
N LYS A 380 24.64 -11.84 -1.56
CA LYS A 380 25.64 -11.06 -0.81
C LYS A 380 25.05 -9.76 -0.26
N VAL A 381 24.28 -9.02 -1.06
CA VAL A 381 23.61 -7.77 -0.67
C VAL A 381 22.61 -8.04 0.45
N MET A 382 21.77 -9.06 0.26
CA MET A 382 20.80 -9.51 1.26
C MET A 382 21.48 -9.92 2.57
N HIS A 383 22.59 -10.66 2.48
CA HIS A 383 23.34 -11.06 3.67
C HIS A 383 23.98 -9.85 4.37
N ARG A 384 24.45 -8.85 3.61
CA ARG A 384 24.99 -7.59 4.15
C ARG A 384 23.91 -6.81 4.89
N GLU A 385 22.72 -6.65 4.32
CA GLU A 385 21.59 -5.99 4.98
C GLU A 385 21.14 -6.75 6.22
N TYR A 386 21.08 -8.08 6.17
CA TYR A 386 20.73 -8.90 7.35
C TYR A 386 21.77 -8.74 8.46
N LYS A 387 23.07 -8.72 8.12
CA LYS A 387 24.14 -8.56 9.10
C LYS A 387 24.11 -7.19 9.78
N LYS A 388 23.59 -6.15 9.13
CA LYS A 388 23.41 -4.80 9.73
C LYS A 388 22.39 -4.78 10.88
N LEU A 389 21.43 -5.73 10.93
CA LEU A 389 20.44 -5.79 12.01
C LEU A 389 20.98 -6.32 13.34
N GLY A 390 22.12 -7.03 13.33
CA GLY A 390 22.67 -7.66 14.53
C GLY A 390 21.84 -8.84 15.07
N GLY A 391 22.14 -9.22 16.32
CA GLY A 391 21.46 -10.32 17.02
C GLY A 391 19.99 -10.05 17.29
N PHE A 392 19.23 -11.10 17.59
CA PHE A 392 17.82 -10.98 17.97
C PHE A 392 17.71 -10.32 19.35
N THR A 393 16.98 -9.21 19.42
CA THR A 393 16.87 -8.38 20.63
C THR A 393 15.69 -8.81 21.51
N TYR A 394 15.74 -8.48 22.80
CA TYR A 394 14.61 -8.73 23.72
C TYR A 394 13.33 -8.03 23.26
N ALA A 395 13.44 -6.78 22.79
CA ALA A 395 12.30 -6.02 22.28
C ALA A 395 11.61 -6.73 21.10
N GLU A 396 12.39 -7.23 20.13
CA GLU A 396 11.84 -8.03 19.01
C GLU A 396 11.13 -9.29 19.52
N GLY A 397 11.69 -9.98 20.52
CA GLY A 397 11.07 -11.15 21.15
C GLY A 397 9.76 -10.83 21.85
N SER A 398 9.72 -9.78 22.65
CA SER A 398 8.51 -9.31 23.34
C SER A 398 7.42 -8.90 22.33
N CYS A 399 7.79 -8.24 21.23
CA CYS A 399 6.86 -7.93 20.14
C CYS A 399 6.26 -9.20 19.51
N CYS A 400 7.08 -10.23 19.24
CA CYS A 400 6.58 -11.51 18.72
C CYS A 400 5.57 -12.17 19.68
N VAL A 401 5.84 -12.14 20.98
CA VAL A 401 4.93 -12.70 22.00
C VAL A 401 3.62 -11.93 22.04
N LEU A 402 3.67 -10.59 22.10
CA LEU A 402 2.47 -9.75 22.09
C LEU A 402 1.64 -9.94 20.81
N PHE A 403 2.31 -10.07 19.67
CA PHE A 403 1.68 -10.30 18.37
C PHE A 403 1.04 -11.70 18.27
N ALA A 404 1.70 -12.73 18.79
CA ALA A 404 1.09 -14.06 18.90
C ALA A 404 -0.12 -14.03 19.82
N LEU A 405 -0.02 -13.35 20.96
CA LEU A 405 -1.09 -13.23 21.95
C LEU A 405 -2.34 -12.54 21.39
N ILE A 406 -2.21 -11.39 20.72
CA ILE A 406 -3.37 -10.70 20.11
C ILE A 406 -4.04 -11.57 19.05
N THR A 407 -3.25 -12.23 18.20
CA THR A 407 -3.76 -13.09 17.13
C THR A 407 -4.52 -14.29 17.71
N SER A 408 -3.96 -14.94 18.73
CA SER A 408 -4.63 -16.03 19.44
C SER A 408 -5.92 -15.57 20.10
N LEU A 409 -5.95 -14.41 20.75
CA LEU A 409 -7.15 -13.87 21.39
C LEU A 409 -8.25 -13.57 20.36
N TRP A 410 -7.94 -12.96 19.22
CA TRP A 410 -8.94 -12.72 18.18
C TRP A 410 -9.51 -14.01 17.60
N VAL A 411 -8.65 -14.98 17.26
CA VAL A 411 -9.10 -16.25 16.69
C VAL A 411 -9.97 -17.03 17.68
N THR A 412 -9.59 -17.06 18.96
CA THR A 412 -10.28 -17.84 19.99
C THR A 412 -11.47 -17.13 20.66
N ARG A 413 -11.83 -15.91 20.23
CA ARG A 413 -12.90 -15.11 20.87
C ARG A 413 -14.25 -15.83 20.89
N ASN A 414 -14.68 -16.36 19.76
CA ASN A 414 -16.01 -16.96 19.61
C ASN A 414 -15.98 -18.26 18.79
N ILE A 415 -15.07 -19.18 19.13
CA ILE A 415 -15.02 -20.53 18.52
C ILE A 415 -16.04 -21.43 19.23
N GLY A 416 -17.24 -21.54 18.67
CA GLY A 416 -18.27 -22.47 19.16
C GLY A 416 -18.48 -22.37 20.67
N ASP A 417 -18.42 -23.51 21.38
CA ASP A 417 -18.54 -23.57 22.85
C ASP A 417 -17.29 -23.20 23.65
N PHE A 418 -16.14 -23.08 22.99
CA PHE A 418 -14.85 -22.84 23.63
C PHE A 418 -14.38 -21.37 23.59
N GLY A 419 -15.21 -20.46 23.08
CA GLY A 419 -14.87 -19.04 22.96
C GLY A 419 -14.72 -18.34 24.31
N TRP A 420 -13.57 -17.68 24.56
CA TRP A 420 -13.31 -17.00 25.84
C TRP A 420 -14.23 -15.81 26.11
N SER A 421 -14.86 -15.22 25.08
CA SER A 421 -15.82 -14.13 25.25
C SER A 421 -16.99 -14.50 26.15
N LYS A 422 -17.34 -15.79 26.23
CA LYS A 422 -18.43 -16.31 27.06
C LYS A 422 -18.19 -16.15 28.57
N PHE A 423 -16.94 -15.96 29.01
CA PHE A 423 -16.61 -15.68 30.41
C PHE A 423 -17.01 -14.26 30.85
N PHE A 424 -17.32 -13.36 29.91
CA PHE A 424 -17.64 -11.95 30.18
C PHE A 424 -19.10 -11.62 29.81
N LYS A 425 -20.01 -12.55 30.07
CA LYS A 425 -21.46 -12.33 29.95
C LYS A 425 -21.96 -11.40 31.05
N SER A 426 -22.99 -10.63 30.75
CA SER A 426 -23.63 -9.80 31.76
C SER A 426 -24.35 -10.65 32.81
N GLU A 427 -24.13 -10.31 34.08
CA GLU A 427 -24.88 -10.88 35.21
C GLU A 427 -26.38 -10.57 35.12
N LYS A 428 -26.75 -9.45 34.50
CA LYS A 428 -28.15 -9.02 34.37
C LYS A 428 -28.84 -9.59 33.12
N ASN A 429 -28.09 -9.76 32.02
CA ASN A 429 -28.60 -10.27 30.75
C ASN A 429 -27.61 -11.32 30.19
N PRO A 430 -27.84 -12.63 30.40
CA PRO A 430 -26.89 -13.67 29.98
C PRO A 430 -26.70 -13.80 28.46
N THR A 431 -27.51 -13.10 27.66
CA THR A 431 -27.39 -12.97 26.20
C THR A 431 -26.46 -11.83 25.77
N GLN A 432 -26.14 -10.88 26.67
CA GLN A 432 -25.29 -9.74 26.38
C GLN A 432 -23.84 -10.05 26.75
N ILE A 433 -22.95 -9.99 25.75
CA ILE A 433 -21.50 -10.16 25.92
C ILE A 433 -20.89 -8.75 26.02
N TYR A 434 -20.08 -8.48 27.04
CA TYR A 434 -19.46 -7.16 27.24
C TYR A 434 -18.13 -6.97 26.52
N VAL A 435 -17.55 -8.04 25.99
CA VAL A 435 -16.23 -8.03 25.34
C VAL A 435 -16.34 -8.22 23.84
N SER A 436 -15.65 -7.35 23.13
CA SER A 436 -15.52 -7.35 21.69
C SER A 436 -14.10 -7.67 21.22
N ASP A 437 -13.85 -7.54 19.92
CA ASP A 437 -12.51 -7.66 19.34
C ASP A 437 -11.60 -6.49 19.76
N SER A 438 -12.17 -5.38 20.26
CA SER A 438 -11.40 -4.19 20.65
C SER A 438 -10.61 -4.39 21.95
N GLN A 439 -11.14 -5.16 22.91
CA GLN A 439 -10.48 -5.36 24.22
C GLN A 439 -9.12 -6.05 24.10
N PRO A 440 -8.95 -7.17 23.34
CA PRO A 440 -7.63 -7.73 23.08
C PRO A 440 -6.67 -6.72 22.44
N ALA A 441 -7.15 -5.94 21.48
CA ALA A 441 -6.32 -4.93 20.80
C ALA A 441 -5.85 -3.83 21.76
N MET A 442 -6.75 -3.34 22.62
CA MET A 442 -6.45 -2.35 23.65
C MET A 442 -5.53 -2.88 24.74
N LEU A 443 -5.76 -4.11 25.21
CA LEU A 443 -4.88 -4.74 26.19
C LEU A 443 -3.44 -4.79 25.68
N ILE A 444 -3.25 -5.23 24.44
CA ILE A 444 -1.92 -5.40 23.85
C ILE A 444 -1.27 -4.05 23.56
N ALA A 445 -2.05 -3.06 23.13
CA ALA A 445 -1.59 -1.67 22.99
C ALA A 445 -1.09 -1.10 24.34
N LEU A 446 -1.85 -1.30 25.42
CA LEU A 446 -1.46 -0.87 26.77
C LEU A 446 -0.21 -1.62 27.26
N LEU A 447 -0.12 -2.93 27.00
CA LEU A 447 1.07 -3.72 27.32
C LEU A 447 2.30 -3.23 26.53
N ALA A 448 2.17 -2.94 25.24
CA ALA A 448 3.27 -2.39 24.45
C ALA A 448 3.74 -1.02 24.97
N MET A 449 2.83 -0.19 25.49
CA MET A 449 3.20 1.11 26.05
C MET A 449 3.81 1.04 27.44
N THR A 450 3.58 -0.05 28.18
CA THR A 450 4.01 -0.19 29.59
C THR A 450 5.21 -1.13 29.78
N LEU A 451 5.34 -2.17 28.94
CA LEU A 451 6.43 -3.14 29.04
C LEU A 451 7.78 -2.52 28.60
N PRO A 452 8.88 -2.81 29.31
CA PRO A 452 10.20 -2.28 28.98
C PRO A 452 10.76 -2.92 27.70
N ALA A 453 11.49 -2.14 26.92
CA ALA A 453 12.16 -2.61 25.71
C ALA A 453 13.44 -3.41 25.99
N VAL A 454 14.04 -3.23 27.18
CA VAL A 454 15.25 -3.93 27.61
C VAL A 454 14.89 -5.11 28.51
N SER A 455 15.65 -6.21 28.41
CA SER A 455 15.38 -7.37 29.23
C SER A 455 15.57 -7.05 30.73
N PRO A 456 14.68 -7.51 31.62
CA PRO A 456 14.81 -7.28 33.06
C PRO A 456 16.15 -7.79 33.63
N ILE A 457 16.68 -8.88 33.07
CA ILE A 457 17.94 -9.49 33.46
C ILE A 457 19.13 -8.59 33.08
N GLU A 458 19.10 -7.96 31.91
CA GLU A 458 20.15 -7.06 31.45
C GLU A 458 20.12 -5.74 32.23
N LEU A 459 18.94 -5.21 32.52
CA LEU A 459 18.78 -4.07 33.44
C LEU A 459 19.36 -4.38 34.82
N TRP A 460 19.05 -5.57 35.37
CA TRP A 460 19.60 -6.01 36.65
C TRP A 460 21.13 -6.15 36.61
N ARG A 461 21.71 -6.75 35.55
CA ARG A 461 23.17 -6.86 35.38
C ARG A 461 23.85 -5.49 35.29
N LEU A 462 23.29 -4.56 34.52
CA LEU A 462 23.82 -3.21 34.38
C LEU A 462 23.77 -2.45 35.72
N GLN A 463 22.69 -2.63 36.48
CA GLN A 463 22.53 -2.03 37.80
C GLN A 463 23.46 -2.66 38.84
N TYR A 464 23.66 -3.99 38.81
CA TYR A 464 24.64 -4.68 39.66
C TYR A 464 26.08 -4.24 39.35
N LYS A 465 26.44 -4.15 38.06
CA LYS A 465 27.77 -3.70 37.62
C LYS A 465 28.04 -2.24 38.02
N ARG A 466 27.01 -1.39 38.05
CA ARG A 466 27.08 -0.04 38.60
C ARG A 466 27.38 -0.05 40.10
N LEU A 467 26.70 -0.89 40.88
CA LEU A 467 26.96 -1.01 42.32
C LEU A 467 28.38 -1.55 42.63
N SER A 468 28.95 -2.34 41.72
CA SER A 468 30.26 -2.97 41.90
C SER A 468 31.47 -2.13 41.46
N ASN A 469 31.29 -1.13 40.59
CA ASN A 469 32.39 -0.31 40.06
C ASN A 469 32.33 1.11 40.65
N SER A 470 33.34 1.49 41.43
CA SER A 470 33.51 2.82 42.03
C SER A 470 34.48 3.66 41.18
N ALA A 471 34.03 4.21 40.05
CA ALA A 471 34.88 5.00 39.15
C ALA A 471 34.10 6.20 38.58
N ALA A 472 34.22 7.32 39.30
CA ALA A 472 33.33 8.50 39.26
C ALA A 472 33.16 9.22 37.90
N HIS A 473 34.06 9.08 36.92
CA HIS A 473 33.95 9.82 35.64
C HIS A 473 33.33 9.05 34.47
N LYS A 474 33.31 7.71 34.51
CA LYS A 474 32.59 6.89 33.52
C LYS A 474 31.10 6.74 33.88
N GLU A 475 30.79 6.99 35.14
CA GLU A 475 29.46 6.84 35.74
C GLU A 475 28.43 7.82 35.19
N GLU A 476 28.74 9.08 34.88
CA GLU A 476 27.70 10.05 34.47
C GLU A 476 27.07 9.73 33.10
N ARG A 477 27.89 9.42 32.09
CA ARG A 477 27.42 9.01 30.75
C ARG A 477 26.76 7.64 30.76
N GLU A 478 27.31 6.68 31.51
CA GLU A 478 26.65 5.38 31.67
C GLU A 478 25.37 5.53 32.50
N SER A 479 25.29 6.50 33.41
CA SER A 479 24.11 6.74 34.25
C SER A 479 22.95 7.34 33.47
N GLN A 480 23.21 8.34 32.63
CA GLN A 480 22.24 8.85 31.66
C GLN A 480 21.76 7.76 30.71
N LYS A 481 22.69 7.01 30.09
CA LYS A 481 22.32 5.97 29.12
C LYS A 481 21.49 4.85 29.75
N THR A 482 21.81 4.43 30.99
CA THR A 482 21.02 3.40 31.70
C THR A 482 19.66 3.94 32.16
N ALA A 483 19.56 5.22 32.55
CA ALA A 483 18.31 5.85 32.93
C ALA A 483 17.37 6.03 31.72
N GLU A 484 17.92 6.39 30.56
CA GLU A 484 17.20 6.42 29.28
C GLU A 484 16.72 5.03 28.87
N LEU A 485 17.60 4.01 28.93
CA LEU A 485 17.27 2.60 28.62
C LEU A 485 16.24 2.00 29.58
N LYS A 486 16.22 2.42 30.85
CA LYS A 486 15.26 1.93 31.86
C LYS A 486 13.83 2.42 31.59
N ASN A 487 13.70 3.61 31.02
CA ASN A 487 12.40 4.26 30.80
C ASN A 487 11.86 4.05 29.37
N GLU A 488 12.58 3.32 28.53
CA GLU A 488 12.14 3.05 27.17
C GLU A 488 11.13 1.89 27.15
N SER A 489 9.85 2.21 26.97
CA SER A 489 8.79 1.22 26.75
C SER A 489 8.87 0.65 25.33
N LEU A 490 8.29 -0.53 25.07
CA LEU A 490 8.26 -1.13 23.73
C LEU A 490 7.66 -0.17 22.68
N LEU A 491 6.65 0.61 23.08
CA LEU A 491 6.04 1.67 22.29
C LEU A 491 5.94 2.98 23.09
N PRO A 492 6.92 3.91 22.93
CA PRO A 492 6.85 5.21 23.56
C PRO A 492 5.73 6.08 22.97
N TRP A 493 5.03 6.86 23.79
CA TRP A 493 3.90 7.69 23.35
C TRP A 493 4.27 8.71 22.25
N HIS A 494 5.47 9.30 22.30
CA HIS A 494 5.92 10.23 21.26
C HIS A 494 6.03 9.55 19.88
N VAL A 495 6.33 8.24 19.85
CA VAL A 495 6.35 7.45 18.61
C VAL A 495 4.94 7.26 18.11
N VAL A 496 3.99 6.92 19.00
CA VAL A 496 2.56 6.79 18.69
C VAL A 496 2.04 8.07 18.03
N GLN A 497 2.30 9.23 18.64
CA GLN A 497 1.85 10.52 18.12
C GLN A 497 2.36 10.80 16.69
N LYS A 498 3.59 10.37 16.38
CA LYS A 498 4.25 10.64 15.09
C LYS A 498 3.91 9.61 14.01
N GLN A 499 3.83 8.32 14.36
CA GLN A 499 3.68 7.22 13.41
C GLN A 499 2.22 6.84 13.14
N VAL A 500 1.32 7.03 14.11
CA VAL A 500 -0.09 6.67 13.94
C VAL A 500 -0.79 7.64 12.98
N PRO A 501 -1.46 7.14 11.92
CA PRO A 501 -2.21 7.98 10.99
C PRO A 501 -3.58 8.37 11.56
N TRP A 502 -3.61 9.34 12.48
CA TRP A 502 -4.83 9.80 13.17
C TRP A 502 -5.98 10.20 12.23
N GLY A 503 -5.66 10.70 11.03
CA GLY A 503 -6.66 11.04 10.02
C GLY A 503 -7.60 9.88 9.67
N ILE A 504 -7.10 8.64 9.65
CA ILE A 504 -7.92 7.47 9.30
C ILE A 504 -9.03 7.25 10.34
N ILE A 505 -8.75 7.49 11.62
CA ILE A 505 -9.73 7.36 12.71
C ILE A 505 -10.93 8.30 12.47
N PHE A 506 -10.67 9.54 12.04
CA PHE A 506 -11.73 10.48 11.70
C PHE A 506 -12.50 10.07 10.45
N VAL A 507 -11.84 9.48 9.46
CA VAL A 507 -12.52 8.95 8.26
C VAL A 507 -13.46 7.81 8.62
N LEU A 508 -13.04 6.87 9.46
CA LEU A 508 -13.91 5.80 9.98
C LEU A 508 -15.14 6.39 10.67
N GLY A 509 -14.91 7.32 11.61
CA GLY A 509 -15.98 8.01 12.35
C GLY A 509 -16.93 8.79 11.45
N GLY A 510 -16.42 9.47 10.43
CA GLY A 510 -17.22 10.20 9.45
C GLY A 510 -18.09 9.28 8.60
N GLY A 511 -17.56 8.12 8.17
CA GLY A 511 -18.34 7.10 7.48
C GLY A 511 -19.46 6.50 8.34
N PHE A 512 -19.22 6.32 9.65
CA PHE A 512 -20.26 5.90 10.60
C PHE A 512 -21.31 6.97 10.81
N ALA A 513 -20.89 8.21 11.03
CA ALA A 513 -21.78 9.35 11.20
C ALA A 513 -22.64 9.59 9.95
N LEU A 514 -22.07 9.46 8.75
CA LEU A 514 -22.79 9.56 7.49
C LEU A 514 -23.84 8.44 7.33
N SER A 515 -23.49 7.20 7.69
CA SER A 515 -24.45 6.10 7.73
C SER A 515 -25.60 6.37 8.69
N ASP A 516 -25.31 6.86 9.90
CA ASP A 516 -26.33 7.19 10.91
C ASP A 516 -27.24 8.32 10.41
N VAL A 517 -26.70 9.32 9.71
CA VAL A 517 -27.46 10.39 9.04
C VAL A 517 -28.40 9.83 7.96
N CYS A 518 -27.92 8.95 7.09
CA CYS A 518 -28.74 8.34 6.03
C CYS A 518 -29.89 7.49 6.61
N GLN A 519 -29.64 6.81 7.73
CA GLN A 519 -30.63 5.97 8.41
C GLN A 519 -31.70 6.81 9.12
N HIS A 520 -31.29 7.73 9.98
CA HIS A 520 -32.23 8.53 10.77
C HIS A 520 -33.14 9.39 9.91
N SER A 521 -32.63 9.89 8.78
CA SER A 521 -33.39 10.77 7.88
C SER A 521 -34.36 10.03 6.95
N GLY A 522 -34.34 8.70 6.90
CA GLY A 522 -35.09 7.91 5.90
C GLY A 522 -34.54 8.01 4.46
N LEU A 523 -33.38 8.66 4.26
CA LEU A 523 -32.74 8.74 2.93
C LEU A 523 -32.39 7.35 2.39
N SER A 524 -31.94 6.47 3.28
CA SER A 524 -31.70 5.05 2.97
C SER A 524 -32.90 4.40 2.26
N ASP A 525 -34.11 4.58 2.79
CA ASP A 525 -35.32 3.94 2.25
C ASP A 525 -35.75 4.53 0.89
N VAL A 526 -35.51 5.83 0.69
CA VAL A 526 -35.76 6.49 -0.60
C VAL A 526 -34.83 5.93 -1.68
N ILE A 527 -33.53 5.84 -1.39
CA ILE A 527 -32.53 5.31 -2.32
C ILE A 527 -32.78 3.82 -2.59
N GLY A 528 -33.10 3.04 -1.55
CA GLY A 528 -33.37 1.61 -1.65
C GLY A 528 -34.56 1.30 -2.57
N ARG A 529 -35.68 2.00 -2.40
CA ARG A 529 -36.86 1.86 -3.28
C ARG A 529 -36.57 2.27 -4.73
N TYR A 530 -35.91 3.40 -4.93
CA TYR A 530 -35.56 3.87 -6.27
C TYR A 530 -34.67 2.87 -7.00
N LEU A 531 -33.64 2.34 -6.34
CA LEU A 531 -32.76 1.33 -6.93
C LEU A 531 -33.51 0.01 -7.17
N MET A 532 -34.34 -0.44 -6.24
CA MET A 532 -35.14 -1.66 -6.40
C MET A 532 -35.99 -1.61 -7.67
N GLU A 533 -36.70 -0.52 -7.92
CA GLU A 533 -37.55 -0.35 -9.11
C GLU A 533 -36.77 -0.48 -10.43
N HIS A 534 -35.53 0.01 -10.47
CA HIS A 534 -34.70 0.01 -11.68
C HIS A 534 -33.83 -1.24 -11.86
N VAL A 535 -33.65 -2.02 -10.80
CA VAL A 535 -32.67 -3.11 -10.74
C VAL A 535 -33.33 -4.50 -10.61
N ASN A 536 -34.65 -4.57 -10.43
CA ASN A 536 -35.42 -5.81 -10.20
C ASN A 536 -35.28 -6.90 -11.30
N GLY A 537 -34.78 -6.56 -12.50
CA GLY A 537 -34.57 -7.53 -13.59
C GLY A 537 -33.26 -8.33 -13.50
N LEU A 538 -32.33 -7.96 -12.61
CA LEU A 538 -31.00 -8.59 -12.53
C LEU A 538 -30.97 -9.67 -11.44
N PRO A 539 -30.38 -10.85 -11.71
CA PRO A 539 -30.17 -11.86 -10.68
C PRO A 539 -29.19 -11.33 -9.61
N VAL A 540 -29.30 -11.81 -8.38
CA VAL A 540 -28.46 -11.37 -7.24
C VAL A 540 -26.96 -11.45 -7.57
N VAL A 541 -26.52 -12.52 -8.24
CA VAL A 541 -25.12 -12.66 -8.69
C VAL A 541 -24.71 -11.53 -9.65
N GLY A 542 -25.61 -11.11 -10.53
CA GLY A 542 -25.41 -9.96 -11.42
C GLY A 542 -25.26 -8.66 -10.63
N LEU A 543 -26.04 -8.47 -9.56
CA LEU A 543 -25.91 -7.31 -8.68
C LEU A 543 -24.56 -7.27 -7.97
N VAL A 544 -24.13 -8.41 -7.43
CA VAL A 544 -22.82 -8.55 -6.80
C VAL A 544 -21.71 -8.16 -7.78
N ALA A 545 -21.77 -8.67 -9.02
CA ALA A 545 -20.79 -8.35 -10.04
C ALA A 545 -20.78 -6.85 -10.39
N VAL A 546 -21.96 -6.24 -10.62
CA VAL A 546 -22.08 -4.82 -10.95
C VAL A 546 -21.50 -3.94 -9.85
N PHE A 547 -21.91 -4.13 -8.58
CA PHE A 547 -21.42 -3.30 -7.49
C PHE A 547 -19.95 -3.54 -7.16
N SER A 548 -19.44 -4.75 -7.32
CA SER A 548 -18.00 -5.03 -7.20
C SER A 548 -17.19 -4.30 -8.26
N ILE A 549 -17.63 -4.34 -9.53
CA ILE A 549 -16.97 -3.63 -10.64
C ILE A 549 -17.04 -2.11 -10.43
N LEU A 550 -18.19 -1.58 -10.00
CA LEU A 550 -18.35 -0.17 -9.67
C LEU A 550 -17.40 0.25 -8.53
N GLY A 551 -17.32 -0.55 -7.46
CA GLY A 551 -16.40 -0.32 -6.35
C GLY A 551 -14.94 -0.31 -6.80
N ALA A 552 -14.53 -1.30 -7.60
CA ALA A 552 -13.19 -1.40 -8.17
C ALA A 552 -12.86 -0.21 -9.11
N PHE A 553 -13.85 0.27 -9.88
CA PHE A 553 -13.67 1.41 -10.77
C PHE A 553 -13.55 2.74 -10.00
N PHE A 554 -14.47 3.02 -9.07
CA PHE A 554 -14.46 4.27 -8.32
C PHE A 554 -13.23 4.40 -7.42
N THR A 555 -12.71 3.28 -6.89
CA THR A 555 -11.49 3.30 -6.07
C THR A 555 -10.22 3.66 -6.86
N GLU A 556 -10.24 3.57 -8.19
CA GLU A 556 -9.12 4.07 -9.02
C GLU A 556 -9.10 5.61 -9.08
N LEU A 557 -10.26 6.24 -8.89
CA LEU A 557 -10.45 7.68 -9.00
C LEU A 557 -10.47 8.38 -7.63
N THR A 558 -10.63 7.62 -6.54
CA THR A 558 -10.90 8.16 -5.22
C THR A 558 -10.39 7.21 -4.15
N SER A 559 -10.01 7.75 -2.98
CA SER A 559 -9.58 6.94 -1.83
C SER A 559 -10.53 5.79 -1.48
N ASN A 560 -9.98 4.60 -1.26
CA ASN A 560 -10.72 3.38 -0.91
C ASN A 560 -11.73 3.60 0.23
N ALA A 561 -11.32 4.34 1.27
CA ALA A 561 -12.13 4.59 2.47
C ALA A 561 -13.32 5.53 2.18
N ALA A 562 -13.16 6.48 1.27
CA ALA A 562 -14.26 7.34 0.84
C ALA A 562 -15.26 6.55 -0.01
N THR A 563 -14.77 5.80 -1.00
CA THR A 563 -15.61 5.01 -1.92
C THR A 563 -16.55 4.09 -1.17
N ILE A 564 -16.03 3.31 -0.21
CA ILE A 564 -16.84 2.38 0.56
C ILE A 564 -17.77 3.06 1.59
N SER A 565 -17.37 4.21 2.14
CA SER A 565 -18.24 5.00 3.03
C SER A 565 -19.49 5.52 2.32
N ILE A 566 -19.39 5.80 1.02
CA ILE A 566 -20.52 6.23 0.18
C ILE A 566 -21.35 5.01 -0.24
N LEU A 567 -20.70 3.92 -0.68
CA LEU A 567 -21.39 2.77 -1.25
C LEU A 567 -22.15 1.94 -0.19
N LEU A 568 -21.58 1.71 1.00
CA LEU A 568 -22.19 0.79 1.96
C LEU A 568 -23.60 1.19 2.43
N PRO A 569 -23.88 2.45 2.82
CA PRO A 569 -25.25 2.84 3.20
C PRO A 569 -26.27 2.55 2.09
N ILE A 570 -25.88 2.77 0.83
CA ILE A 570 -26.71 2.50 -0.34
C ILE A 570 -26.95 0.99 -0.49
N LEU A 571 -25.90 0.18 -0.37
CA LEU A 571 -25.98 -1.29 -0.51
C LEU A 571 -26.79 -1.96 0.61
N PHE A 572 -26.66 -1.49 1.85
CA PHE A 572 -27.48 -1.96 2.96
C PHE A 572 -28.96 -1.67 2.69
N SER A 573 -29.27 -0.44 2.28
CA SER A 573 -30.65 -0.03 2.01
C SER A 573 -31.27 -0.79 0.84
N LEU A 574 -30.48 -1.05 -0.22
CA LEU A 574 -30.91 -1.85 -1.36
C LEU A 574 -31.18 -3.31 -0.94
N SER A 575 -30.28 -3.90 -0.16
CA SER A 575 -30.41 -5.30 0.29
C SER A 575 -31.66 -5.49 1.15
N GLU A 576 -31.95 -4.55 2.03
CA GLU A 576 -33.15 -4.56 2.88
C GLU A 576 -34.43 -4.36 2.07
N SER A 577 -34.42 -3.43 1.11
CA SER A 577 -35.56 -3.20 0.20
C SER A 577 -35.86 -4.44 -0.64
N MET A 578 -34.82 -5.11 -1.14
CA MET A 578 -34.92 -6.35 -1.91
C MET A 578 -35.18 -7.60 -1.04
N ARG A 579 -35.16 -7.48 0.29
CA ARG A 579 -35.29 -8.60 1.25
C ARG A 579 -34.25 -9.72 1.04
N ILE A 580 -33.02 -9.36 0.66
CA ILE A 580 -31.89 -10.28 0.53
C ILE A 580 -30.89 -10.10 1.68
N HIS A 581 -30.04 -11.11 1.91
CA HIS A 581 -29.02 -11.03 2.95
C HIS A 581 -28.02 -9.87 2.66
N PRO A 582 -27.84 -8.89 3.57
CA PRO A 582 -27.02 -7.69 3.29
C PRO A 582 -25.57 -7.97 2.91
N PHE A 583 -24.97 -9.02 3.48
CA PHE A 583 -23.59 -9.42 3.18
C PHE A 583 -23.38 -9.85 1.73
N LEU A 584 -24.43 -10.26 0.99
CA LEU A 584 -24.31 -10.65 -0.41
C LEU A 584 -23.77 -9.51 -1.26
N LEU A 585 -24.25 -8.28 -1.05
CA LEU A 585 -23.77 -7.11 -1.80
C LEU A 585 -22.58 -6.43 -1.13
N THR A 586 -22.58 -6.38 0.20
CA THR A 586 -21.66 -5.51 0.96
C THR A 586 -20.27 -6.12 1.18
N LEU A 587 -20.15 -7.43 1.45
CA LEU A 587 -18.84 -8.10 1.58
C LEU A 587 -18.01 -8.01 0.30
N PRO A 588 -18.51 -8.48 -0.87
CA PRO A 588 -17.72 -8.45 -2.10
C PRO A 588 -17.39 -7.04 -2.55
N THR A 589 -18.33 -6.08 -2.42
CA THR A 589 -18.06 -4.69 -2.78
C THR A 589 -16.99 -4.07 -1.86
N THR A 590 -16.99 -4.39 -0.57
CA THR A 590 -15.95 -3.93 0.37
C THR A 590 -14.57 -4.39 -0.07
N ILE A 591 -14.40 -5.67 -0.38
CA ILE A 591 -13.13 -6.21 -0.89
C ILE A 591 -12.77 -5.56 -2.23
N ALA A 592 -13.74 -5.40 -3.14
CA ALA A 592 -13.52 -4.83 -4.46
C ALA A 592 -13.05 -3.37 -4.43
N THR A 593 -13.53 -2.56 -3.46
CA THR A 593 -13.03 -1.18 -3.27
C THR A 593 -11.56 -1.10 -2.84
N SER A 594 -10.91 -2.22 -2.55
CA SER A 594 -9.47 -2.26 -2.31
C SER A 594 -8.64 -2.59 -3.57
N PHE A 595 -9.26 -3.00 -4.69
CA PHE A 595 -8.57 -3.30 -5.95
C PHE A 595 -8.25 -2.04 -6.76
N ALA A 596 -7.38 -1.21 -6.20
CA ALA A 596 -6.87 0.00 -6.83
C ALA A 596 -5.45 -0.24 -7.35
N PHE A 597 -5.35 -0.89 -8.51
CA PHE A 597 -4.07 -1.31 -9.11
C PHE A 597 -3.65 -0.47 -10.34
N CYS A 598 -4.54 0.31 -10.95
CA CYS A 598 -4.28 0.92 -12.26
C CYS A 598 -3.56 2.27 -12.19
N LEU A 599 -3.99 3.16 -11.29
CA LEU A 599 -3.51 4.55 -11.26
C LEU A 599 -2.54 4.82 -10.10
N PRO A 600 -1.49 5.65 -10.31
CA PRO A 600 -0.59 6.06 -9.23
C PRO A 600 -1.30 6.77 -8.09
N ALA A 601 -2.25 7.65 -8.43
CA ALA A 601 -2.98 8.48 -7.48
C ALA A 601 -4.05 7.69 -6.69
N ALA A 602 -4.44 6.50 -7.16
CA ALA A 602 -5.53 5.74 -6.54
C ALA A 602 -5.22 5.35 -5.10
N THR A 603 -3.97 4.97 -4.80
CA THR A 603 -3.55 4.64 -3.44
C THR A 603 -2.15 5.17 -3.11
N PRO A 604 -1.88 5.52 -1.83
CA PRO A 604 -0.55 5.93 -1.43
C PRO A 604 0.56 4.90 -1.74
N PRO A 605 0.36 3.56 -1.58
CA PRO A 605 1.29 2.54 -2.08
C PRO A 605 1.71 2.75 -3.53
N ASN A 606 0.74 2.95 -4.43
CA ASN A 606 0.99 3.15 -5.85
C ASN A 606 1.79 4.45 -6.08
N SER A 607 1.43 5.52 -5.39
CA SER A 607 2.13 6.81 -5.45
C SER A 607 3.57 6.74 -4.95
N ILE A 608 3.85 5.97 -3.87
CA ILE A 608 5.19 5.79 -3.32
C ILE A 608 6.11 5.12 -4.33
N VAL A 609 5.61 4.05 -4.97
CA VAL A 609 6.38 3.31 -5.99
C VAL A 609 6.57 4.15 -7.25
N PHE A 610 5.52 4.85 -7.70
CA PHE A 610 5.58 5.75 -8.85
C PHE A 610 6.57 6.91 -8.62
N GLY A 611 6.61 7.47 -7.41
CA GLY A 611 7.52 8.55 -7.01
C GLY A 611 9.01 8.18 -7.08
N ARG A 612 9.36 6.90 -7.23
CA ARG A 612 10.74 6.44 -7.49
C ARG A 612 11.18 6.65 -8.94
N GLY A 613 10.28 7.05 -9.84
CA GLY A 613 10.59 7.41 -11.23
C GLY A 613 10.87 6.24 -12.19
N ARG A 614 10.81 4.98 -11.71
CA ARG A 614 11.06 3.79 -12.54
C ARG A 614 9.82 3.23 -13.21
N VAL A 615 8.67 3.33 -12.56
CA VAL A 615 7.39 2.81 -13.03
C VAL A 615 6.65 3.88 -13.81
N ARG A 616 6.17 3.56 -15.03
CA ARG A 616 5.33 4.49 -15.81
C ARG A 616 3.85 4.13 -15.61
N VAL A 617 2.98 5.12 -15.82
CA VAL A 617 1.52 4.94 -15.74
C VAL A 617 1.03 3.82 -16.68
N LYS A 618 1.62 3.69 -17.87
CA LYS A 618 1.29 2.62 -18.83
C LYS A 618 1.57 1.22 -18.26
N ASP A 619 2.65 1.08 -17.50
CA ASP A 619 3.06 -0.20 -16.88
C ASP A 619 2.08 -0.57 -15.74
N MET A 620 1.60 0.43 -14.98
CA MET A 620 0.56 0.26 -13.96
C MET A 620 -0.79 -0.11 -14.57
N ILE A 621 -1.31 0.66 -15.53
CA ILE A 621 -2.61 0.37 -16.16
C ILE A 621 -2.63 -1.02 -16.81
N LYS A 622 -1.56 -1.40 -17.53
CA LYS A 622 -1.48 -2.71 -18.19
C LYS A 622 -1.61 -3.87 -17.23
N SER A 623 -0.95 -3.79 -16.07
CA SER A 623 -1.01 -4.84 -15.05
C SER A 623 -2.26 -4.71 -14.18
N GLY A 624 -2.63 -3.51 -13.78
CA GLY A 624 -3.73 -3.20 -12.88
C GLY A 624 -5.10 -3.55 -13.45
N LEU A 625 -5.38 -3.26 -14.72
CA LEU A 625 -6.70 -3.54 -15.29
C LEU A 625 -7.00 -5.05 -15.26
N PHE A 626 -6.00 -5.87 -15.55
CA PHE A 626 -6.11 -7.32 -15.44
C PHE A 626 -6.34 -7.76 -13.99
N LEU A 627 -5.59 -7.19 -13.04
CA LEU A 627 -5.72 -7.52 -11.62
C LEU A 627 -7.05 -7.06 -11.02
N ASN A 628 -7.61 -5.92 -11.42
CA ASN A 628 -8.93 -5.47 -10.99
C ASN A 628 -10.01 -6.46 -11.44
N PHE A 629 -9.97 -6.87 -12.71
CA PHE A 629 -10.90 -7.87 -13.24
C PHE A 629 -10.77 -9.23 -12.55
N ALA A 630 -9.53 -9.72 -12.43
CA ALA A 630 -9.27 -10.98 -11.75
C ALA A 630 -9.67 -10.94 -10.26
N GLY A 631 -9.40 -9.84 -9.57
CA GLY A 631 -9.80 -9.62 -8.18
C GLY A 631 -11.32 -9.62 -8.00
N CYS A 632 -12.05 -8.92 -8.87
CA CYS A 632 -13.52 -8.93 -8.86
C CYS A 632 -14.06 -10.34 -9.09
N LEU A 633 -13.49 -11.09 -10.05
CA LEU A 633 -13.90 -12.47 -10.34
C LEU A 633 -13.61 -13.42 -9.17
N ILE A 634 -12.43 -13.31 -8.54
CA ILE A 634 -12.08 -14.06 -7.34
C ILE A 634 -13.07 -13.78 -6.22
N THR A 635 -13.37 -12.51 -5.99
CA THR A 635 -14.27 -12.08 -4.90
C THR A 635 -15.70 -12.54 -5.15
N LEU A 636 -16.18 -12.44 -6.40
CA LEU A 636 -17.48 -12.97 -6.81
C LEU A 636 -17.56 -14.49 -6.58
N THR A 637 -16.54 -15.22 -7.03
CA THR A 637 -16.46 -16.68 -6.86
C THR A 637 -16.41 -17.08 -5.39
N ALA A 638 -15.61 -16.39 -4.57
CA ALA A 638 -15.54 -16.61 -3.13
C ALA A 638 -16.89 -16.36 -2.44
N THR A 639 -17.59 -15.30 -2.88
CA THR A 639 -18.90 -14.95 -2.33
C THR A 639 -19.90 -16.06 -2.57
N ILE A 640 -20.04 -16.55 -3.82
CA ILE A 640 -21.03 -17.58 -4.17
C ILE A 640 -20.66 -19.01 -3.73
N THR A 641 -19.40 -19.26 -3.36
CA THR A 641 -18.93 -20.61 -2.99
C THR A 641 -18.93 -20.82 -1.49
N TYR A 642 -17.93 -20.28 -0.78
CA TYR A 642 -17.71 -20.56 0.63
C TYR A 642 -18.20 -19.46 1.55
N ALA A 643 -18.41 -18.23 1.06
CA ALA A 643 -18.95 -17.17 1.91
C ALA A 643 -20.43 -17.42 2.26
N VAL A 644 -21.23 -17.90 1.30
CA VAL A 644 -22.64 -18.27 1.52
C VAL A 644 -22.80 -19.20 2.74
N PRO A 645 -22.14 -20.38 2.80
CA PRO A 645 -22.27 -21.26 3.96
C PRO A 645 -21.60 -20.70 5.22
N LEU A 646 -20.54 -19.89 5.10
CA LEU A 646 -19.86 -19.27 6.24
C LEU A 646 -20.77 -18.30 7.02
N PHE A 647 -21.60 -17.52 6.32
CA PHE A 647 -22.50 -16.54 6.91
C PHE A 647 -23.99 -16.89 6.79
N GLN A 648 -24.32 -18.09 6.30
CA GLN A 648 -25.70 -18.55 6.05
C GLN A 648 -26.52 -17.59 5.17
N MET A 649 -25.90 -17.09 4.08
CA MET A 649 -26.46 -16.03 3.24
C MET A 649 -27.63 -16.46 2.33
N ASP A 650 -28.01 -17.74 2.34
CA ASP A 650 -29.14 -18.27 1.56
C ASP A 650 -30.51 -17.82 2.08
N THR A 651 -30.56 -17.41 3.36
CA THR A 651 -31.81 -16.99 4.00
C THR A 651 -31.68 -15.58 4.55
N LEU A 652 -32.78 -14.83 4.57
CA LEU A 652 -32.82 -13.54 5.23
C LEU A 652 -32.84 -13.76 6.76
N PRO A 653 -31.82 -13.32 7.50
CA PRO A 653 -31.70 -13.63 8.91
C PRO A 653 -32.65 -12.76 9.74
N GLN A 654 -33.10 -13.27 10.89
CA GLN A 654 -34.08 -12.59 11.75
C GLN A 654 -33.63 -11.19 12.20
N TRP A 655 -32.32 -11.00 12.42
CA TRP A 655 -31.76 -9.69 12.77
C TRP A 655 -31.91 -8.65 11.65
N ALA A 656 -31.92 -9.07 10.38
CA ALA A 656 -32.17 -8.17 9.25
C ALA A 656 -33.67 -7.87 9.11
N VAL A 657 -34.53 -8.86 9.36
CA VAL A 657 -36.00 -8.72 9.28
C VAL A 657 -36.54 -7.72 10.31
N ASN A 658 -36.02 -7.75 11.54
CA ASN A 658 -36.50 -6.89 12.64
C ASN A 658 -36.29 -5.38 12.38
N ILE A 659 -35.32 -5.02 11.54
CA ILE A 659 -35.12 -3.63 11.10
C ILE A 659 -36.14 -3.26 10.03
N THR A 660 -36.49 -4.18 9.14
CA THR A 660 -37.49 -3.92 8.09
C THR A 660 -38.93 -3.85 8.64
N SER A 661 -39.21 -4.45 9.80
CA SER A 661 -40.54 -4.44 10.43
C SER A 661 -40.77 -3.30 11.45
N THR A 662 -39.72 -2.57 11.83
CA THR A 662 -39.83 -1.37 12.68
C THR A 662 -40.03 -0.08 11.88
N GLN A 663 -39.97 -0.16 10.55
CA GLN A 663 -40.34 0.90 9.62
C GLN A 663 -41.80 0.69 9.18
N PRO A 664 -42.73 1.65 9.41
CA PRO A 664 -44.09 1.53 8.91
C PRO A 664 -44.06 1.59 7.37
N VAL A 665 -44.76 0.63 6.75
CA VAL A 665 -44.93 0.48 5.28
C VAL A 665 -45.51 1.72 4.64
#